data_AF-A0A8I3ACA9-F1
#
_entry.id   AF-A0A8I3ACA9-F1
#
_cell.length_a   1.000
_cell.length_b   1.000
_cell.length_c   1.000
_cell.angle_alpha   90.00
_cell.angle_beta   90.00
_cell.angle_gamma   90.00
#
_symmetry.space_group_name_H-M   'P 1'
#
loop_
_entity.id
_entity.type
_entity.pdbx_description
1 polymer ?
#
loop_
_entity_poly.entity_id
_entity_poly.type
_entity_poly.pdbx_seq_one_letter_code
_entity_poly.pdbx_strand_id
1 'polypeptide(L)'
;MPLPLSNPVHDQPASSCTRTLLAAFGTIAIFYTSIVVPAGFLLGSAQYIGSLIGFWLVATCTSWFFVLFGTLSARKRGTFVTALRFGLGPLLSLWDSSYAVGHLFYPMNSVPLYPTSISLTAVAWAFIILMVAISYSLDRLYVSVTTELASSGNLSEDTSPGCVGSWLGLPRNSLSSASNDTSEMANEPGNPSWLSSMPITETNTTVTDEEKAHLLSDLELVMSPRTSTIPYTPTAPGWTSVHPRPLRPIRAHPNLDNIQTPPLPSPPRPHVFHTTTTNAVYRLSTHLVPAAYPRLAPDIPPSEIPAYTPGASPADRREKMDRLVKQAVETQTAYEKGRLDGEPSEKLLWNCVNRYTWETMLRSLLNAPAGAMVDEVWAWDAVQHGDAAVVNANNLNGIFDWLDNTRDIANFLLHHLPEHVDATVLPTRLPRLPASVTSVREERGYRTRKLVVVGHSFGGCTSLRVAFDFPKLFSSFVLVDPVIQRPDMYPSEYVYGYVLGALTRRDRWSSREEALQLFQKSSFFSAWNPDVLRLYAEHALIDDAKGGVRLKMSGLQEGISFANRRLPMETWELLERLDAGIPLRWVVPEKPLSSTKELTHERVWRRPANSTNVMFHFANHLIVQEAPCELAHDISDFLLCKYGSIRDCRTSRM
;
A
#
# COMPACT_ATOMS: atom_id res chain seq x y z
N MET A 1 -75.29 -23.81 23.65
CA MET A 1 -75.54 -23.59 22.21
C MET A 1 -75.36 -22.10 21.93
N PRO A 2 -74.60 -21.67 20.92
CA PRO A 2 -73.73 -22.43 20.02
C PRO A 2 -72.25 -21.97 20.00
N LEU A 3 -71.43 -22.85 19.41
CA LEU A 3 -69.99 -22.80 19.05
C LEU A 3 -69.74 -21.94 17.76
N PRO A 4 -68.65 -22.13 16.98
CA PRO A 4 -67.31 -21.51 17.05
C PRO A 4 -66.93 -20.86 15.69
N LEU A 5 -65.67 -20.42 15.51
CA LEU A 5 -64.88 -20.33 14.24
C LEU A 5 -63.63 -19.49 14.59
N SER A 6 -62.38 -19.78 14.27
CA SER A 6 -61.65 -20.93 13.73
C SER A 6 -60.16 -20.53 13.75
N ASN A 7 -59.33 -21.40 14.34
CA ASN A 7 -57.89 -21.62 14.20
C ASN A 7 -56.81 -20.49 14.22
N PRO A 8 -55.65 -20.77 14.86
CA PRO A 8 -54.52 -19.88 14.99
C PRO A 8 -53.56 -20.01 13.79
N VAL A 9 -52.99 -18.90 13.32
CA VAL A 9 -51.79 -18.95 12.47
C VAL A 9 -50.59 -19.05 13.40
N HIS A 10 -49.93 -20.21 13.36
CA HIS A 10 -48.59 -20.39 13.90
C HIS A 10 -47.61 -19.49 13.15
N ASP A 11 -47.06 -18.49 13.83
CA ASP A 11 -45.74 -17.95 13.50
C ASP A 11 -44.70 -19.03 13.84
N GLN A 12 -44.15 -19.67 12.80
CA GLN A 12 -42.91 -20.44 12.88
C GLN A 12 -41.85 -19.67 12.10
N PRO A 13 -40.75 -19.22 12.73
CA PRO A 13 -39.78 -18.35 12.08
C PRO A 13 -38.91 -19.12 11.09
N ALA A 14 -38.40 -18.41 10.09
CA ALA A 14 -37.41 -18.79 9.08
C ALA A 14 -36.04 -19.26 9.63
N SER A 15 -36.00 -19.85 10.83
CA SER A 15 -34.80 -20.32 11.52
C SER A 15 -34.53 -21.82 11.34
N SER A 16 -35.45 -22.58 10.73
CA SER A 16 -35.29 -24.03 10.50
C SER A 16 -34.44 -24.34 9.26
N CYS A 17 -34.60 -23.57 8.18
CA CYS A 17 -33.85 -23.77 6.93
C CYS A 17 -32.35 -23.45 7.11
N THR A 18 -32.04 -22.35 7.82
CA THR A 18 -30.67 -21.92 8.10
C THR A 18 -29.93 -22.86 9.05
N ARG A 19 -30.63 -23.43 10.05
CA ARG A 19 -30.04 -24.43 10.97
C ARG A 19 -29.75 -25.76 10.28
N THR A 20 -30.60 -26.17 9.36
CA THR A 20 -30.41 -27.40 8.57
C THR A 20 -29.21 -27.27 7.61
N LEU A 21 -29.05 -26.10 6.99
CA LEU A 21 -27.88 -25.79 6.15
C LEU A 21 -26.57 -25.76 6.95
N LEU A 22 -26.54 -25.11 8.11
CA LEU A 22 -25.34 -25.06 8.96
C LEU A 22 -24.93 -26.44 9.52
N ALA A 23 -25.89 -27.30 9.87
CA ALA A 23 -25.61 -28.67 10.30
C ALA A 23 -25.04 -29.55 9.16
N ALA A 24 -25.52 -29.35 7.94
CA ALA A 24 -24.98 -30.03 6.76
C ALA A 24 -23.53 -29.60 6.47
N PHE A 25 -23.21 -28.30 6.55
CA PHE A 25 -21.84 -27.80 6.38
C PHE A 25 -20.87 -28.30 7.46
N GLY A 26 -21.31 -28.38 8.72
CA GLY A 26 -20.49 -28.90 9.82
C GLY A 26 -20.14 -30.39 9.69
N THR A 27 -21.08 -31.19 9.20
CA THR A 27 -20.87 -32.65 9.01
C THR A 27 -19.92 -32.92 7.84
N ILE A 28 -19.98 -32.09 6.78
CA ILE A 28 -19.10 -32.19 5.61
C ILE A 28 -17.64 -31.84 5.97
N ALA A 29 -17.42 -30.82 6.80
CA ALA A 29 -16.07 -30.43 7.22
C ALA A 29 -15.37 -31.53 8.04
N ILE A 30 -16.10 -32.19 8.93
CA ILE A 30 -15.56 -33.27 9.79
C ILE A 30 -15.21 -34.52 8.96
N PHE A 31 -16.01 -34.85 7.94
CA PHE A 31 -15.76 -36.01 7.08
C PHE A 31 -14.55 -35.79 6.15
N TYR A 32 -14.37 -34.56 5.66
CA TYR A 32 -13.28 -34.21 4.75
C TYR A 32 -11.91 -34.25 5.43
N THR A 33 -11.79 -33.74 6.66
CA THR A 33 -10.51 -33.75 7.40
C THR A 33 -10.15 -35.12 7.97
N SER A 34 -11.13 -35.96 8.29
CA SER A 34 -10.88 -37.19 9.04
C SER A 34 -10.69 -38.44 8.18
N ILE A 35 -11.19 -38.47 6.94
CA ILE A 35 -11.19 -39.68 6.09
C ILE A 35 -10.48 -39.46 4.74
N VAL A 36 -10.67 -38.31 4.09
CA VAL A 36 -10.12 -38.06 2.74
C VAL A 36 -8.62 -37.72 2.79
N VAL A 37 -8.20 -36.90 3.75
CA VAL A 37 -6.80 -36.49 3.90
C VAL A 37 -5.88 -37.68 4.23
N PRO A 38 -6.25 -38.65 5.10
CA PRO A 38 -5.43 -39.84 5.32
C PRO A 38 -5.43 -40.83 4.13
N ALA A 39 -6.56 -40.97 3.41
CA ALA A 39 -6.67 -41.91 2.29
C ALA A 39 -5.88 -41.46 1.04
N GLY A 40 -5.76 -40.15 0.82
CA GLY A 40 -4.94 -39.58 -0.25
C GLY A 40 -3.42 -39.80 -0.09
N PHE A 41 -2.97 -40.14 1.13
CA PHE A 41 -1.57 -40.46 1.39
C PHE A 41 -1.22 -41.93 1.15
N LEU A 42 -2.21 -42.83 0.98
CA LEU A 42 -1.99 -44.28 0.93
C LEU A 42 -2.17 -44.93 -0.45
N LEU A 43 -2.73 -44.25 -1.45
CA LEU A 43 -2.98 -44.84 -2.78
C LEU A 43 -2.55 -43.89 -3.92
N GLY A 44 -1.31 -44.08 -4.39
CA GLY A 44 -0.69 -43.27 -5.46
C GLY A 44 -1.17 -43.62 -6.88
N SER A 45 -2.43 -43.32 -7.24
CA SER A 45 -2.85 -43.29 -8.65
C SER A 45 -3.98 -42.29 -8.92
N ALA A 46 -3.68 -41.26 -9.72
CA ALA A 46 -4.56 -40.12 -10.03
C ALA A 46 -5.83 -40.48 -10.83
N GLN A 47 -5.88 -41.65 -11.46
CA GLN A 47 -7.01 -42.07 -12.30
C GLN A 47 -8.27 -42.47 -11.50
N TYR A 48 -8.12 -43.00 -10.28
CA TYR A 48 -9.28 -43.38 -9.46
C TYR A 48 -9.96 -42.19 -8.77
N ILE A 49 -9.19 -41.13 -8.47
CA ILE A 49 -9.68 -39.91 -7.83
C ILE A 49 -10.64 -39.16 -8.76
N GLY A 50 -10.36 -39.12 -10.07
CA GLY A 50 -11.22 -38.47 -11.06
C GLY A 50 -12.60 -39.13 -11.19
N SER A 51 -12.66 -40.46 -11.18
CA SER A 51 -13.92 -41.21 -11.27
C SER A 51 -14.79 -41.08 -10.02
N LEU A 52 -14.17 -41.05 -8.83
CA LEU A 52 -14.87 -40.85 -7.55
C LEU A 52 -15.42 -39.42 -7.42
N ILE A 53 -14.65 -38.41 -7.85
CA ILE A 53 -15.11 -37.01 -7.90
C ILE A 53 -16.27 -36.85 -8.89
N GLY A 54 -16.17 -37.47 -10.06
CA GLY A 54 -17.25 -37.46 -11.07
C GLY A 54 -18.55 -38.09 -10.56
N PHE A 55 -18.47 -39.25 -9.90
CA PHE A 55 -19.65 -39.92 -9.34
C PHE A 55 -20.28 -39.12 -8.19
N TRP A 56 -19.44 -38.51 -7.34
CA TRP A 56 -19.90 -37.69 -6.22
C TRP A 56 -20.54 -36.36 -6.67
N LEU A 57 -20.03 -35.73 -7.73
CA LEU A 57 -20.62 -34.51 -8.31
C LEU A 57 -21.98 -34.78 -8.96
N VAL A 58 -22.13 -35.88 -9.69
CA VAL A 58 -23.42 -36.27 -10.29
C VAL A 58 -24.46 -36.56 -9.22
N ALA A 59 -24.10 -37.29 -8.17
CA ALA A 59 -25.00 -37.55 -7.04
C ALA A 59 -25.42 -36.25 -6.34
N THR A 60 -24.47 -35.34 -6.09
CA THR A 60 -24.73 -34.06 -5.41
C THR A 60 -25.63 -33.14 -6.25
N CYS A 61 -25.37 -33.00 -7.55
CA CYS A 61 -26.22 -32.22 -8.45
C CYS A 61 -27.64 -32.79 -8.56
N THR A 62 -27.76 -34.12 -8.57
CA THR A 62 -29.07 -34.79 -8.60
C THR A 62 -29.84 -34.55 -7.31
N SER A 63 -29.19 -34.62 -6.14
CA SER A 63 -29.82 -34.30 -4.86
C SER A 63 -30.24 -32.84 -4.76
N TRP A 64 -29.43 -31.90 -5.24
CA TRP A 64 -29.79 -30.48 -5.28
C TRP A 64 -30.97 -30.19 -6.23
N PHE A 65 -31.06 -30.91 -7.36
CA PHE A 65 -32.21 -30.81 -8.27
C PHE A 65 -33.52 -31.20 -7.58
N PHE A 66 -33.55 -32.30 -6.82
CA PHE A 66 -34.75 -32.73 -6.10
C PHE A 66 -35.12 -31.79 -4.94
N VAL A 67 -34.13 -31.21 -4.24
CA VAL A 67 -34.37 -30.22 -3.18
C VAL A 67 -34.94 -28.92 -3.76
N LEU A 68 -34.36 -28.40 -4.84
CA LEU A 68 -34.89 -27.20 -5.50
C LEU A 68 -36.28 -27.44 -6.09
N PHE A 69 -36.49 -28.57 -6.77
CA PHE A 69 -37.78 -28.90 -7.39
C PHE A 69 -38.89 -29.13 -6.34
N GLY A 70 -38.55 -29.72 -5.19
CA GLY A 70 -39.46 -29.95 -4.08
C GLY A 70 -39.94 -28.66 -3.40
N THR A 71 -39.11 -27.61 -3.40
CA THR A 71 -39.41 -26.30 -2.76
C THR A 71 -40.21 -25.34 -3.66
N LEU A 72 -40.39 -25.66 -4.95
CA LEU A 72 -41.16 -24.84 -5.89
C LEU A 72 -42.67 -25.13 -5.84
N SER A 73 -43.49 -24.08 -5.88
CA SER A 73 -44.95 -24.19 -6.00
C SER A 73 -45.36 -24.82 -7.35
N ALA A 74 -46.53 -25.47 -7.41
CA ALA A 74 -46.97 -26.23 -8.59
C ALA A 74 -46.96 -25.40 -9.90
N ARG A 75 -47.29 -24.10 -9.83
CA ARG A 75 -47.26 -23.16 -10.96
C ARG A 75 -45.82 -22.85 -11.44
N LYS A 76 -44.84 -22.87 -10.54
CA LYS A 76 -43.41 -22.58 -10.83
C LYS A 76 -42.64 -23.81 -11.32
N ARG A 77 -43.10 -25.03 -11.01
CA ARG A 77 -42.52 -26.28 -11.58
C ARG A 77 -42.73 -26.37 -13.09
N GLY A 78 -43.88 -25.95 -13.61
CA GLY A 78 -44.17 -25.93 -15.05
C GLY A 78 -43.26 -24.98 -15.85
N THR A 79 -43.00 -23.79 -15.29
CA THR A 79 -42.08 -22.81 -15.90
C THR A 79 -40.63 -23.27 -15.85
N PHE A 80 -40.21 -23.92 -14.75
CA PHE A 80 -38.86 -24.48 -14.60
C PHE A 80 -38.59 -25.64 -15.58
N VAL A 81 -39.55 -26.55 -15.75
CA VAL A 81 -39.43 -27.67 -16.72
C VAL A 81 -39.43 -27.15 -18.17
N THR A 82 -40.22 -26.11 -18.47
CA THR A 82 -40.23 -25.47 -19.80
C THR A 82 -38.90 -24.76 -20.10
N ALA A 83 -38.34 -24.05 -19.12
CA ALA A 83 -37.03 -23.41 -19.24
C ALA A 83 -35.89 -24.43 -19.44
N LEU A 84 -35.94 -25.58 -18.75
CA LEU A 84 -34.97 -26.67 -18.95
C LEU A 84 -35.07 -27.25 -20.37
N ARG A 85 -36.28 -27.45 -20.90
CA ARG A 85 -36.50 -27.96 -22.28
C ARG A 85 -36.01 -26.98 -23.36
N PHE A 86 -36.24 -25.67 -23.20
CA PHE A 86 -35.76 -24.67 -24.15
C PHE A 86 -34.23 -24.45 -24.07
N GLY A 87 -33.63 -24.61 -22.89
CA GLY A 87 -32.18 -24.50 -22.70
C GLY A 87 -31.38 -25.71 -23.19
N LEU A 88 -31.95 -26.93 -23.10
CA LEU A 88 -31.29 -28.17 -23.50
C LEU A 88 -31.61 -28.62 -24.94
N GLY A 89 -32.64 -28.06 -25.58
CA GLY A 89 -33.01 -28.36 -26.97
C GLY A 89 -31.86 -28.24 -27.99
N PRO A 90 -31.01 -27.19 -27.93
CA PRO A 90 -29.85 -27.05 -28.80
C PRO A 90 -28.70 -28.03 -28.50
N LEU A 91 -28.64 -28.60 -27.29
CA LEU A 91 -27.61 -29.56 -26.87
C LEU A 91 -27.91 -30.99 -27.33
N LEU A 92 -29.20 -31.36 -27.42
CA LEU A 92 -29.62 -32.67 -27.93
C LEU A 92 -29.44 -32.78 -29.46
N SER A 93 -29.55 -31.68 -30.22
CA SER A 93 -29.28 -31.69 -31.67
C SER A 93 -27.79 -31.79 -32.01
N LEU A 94 -26.91 -31.29 -31.13
CA LEU A 94 -25.45 -31.45 -31.21
C LEU A 94 -25.01 -32.89 -30.86
N TRP A 95 -25.76 -33.56 -29.98
CA TRP A 95 -25.52 -34.96 -29.62
C TRP A 95 -25.92 -35.92 -30.76
N ASP A 96 -27.06 -35.71 -31.41
CA ASP A 96 -27.54 -36.56 -32.53
C ASP A 96 -26.65 -36.48 -33.78
N SER A 97 -25.96 -35.35 -34.00
CA SER A 97 -25.06 -35.18 -35.15
C SER A 97 -23.73 -35.94 -35.00
N SER A 98 -23.38 -36.36 -33.79
CA SER A 98 -22.10 -37.04 -33.47
C SER A 98 -22.20 -38.58 -33.53
N TYR A 99 -23.41 -39.14 -33.60
CA TYR A 99 -23.66 -40.59 -33.60
C TYR A 99 -23.89 -41.19 -35.01
N ALA A 100 -24.03 -40.38 -36.05
CA ALA A 100 -24.40 -40.83 -37.40
C ALA A 100 -23.21 -41.19 -38.33
N VAL A 101 -21.95 -41.11 -37.86
CA VAL A 101 -20.77 -41.51 -38.65
C VAL A 101 -20.06 -42.65 -37.94
N GLY A 102 -20.58 -43.86 -38.07
CA GLY A 102 -19.98 -45.01 -37.36
C GLY A 102 -20.63 -46.37 -37.62
N HIS A 103 -21.26 -46.59 -38.76
CA HIS A 103 -21.67 -47.93 -39.17
C HIS A 103 -21.50 -48.07 -40.69
N LEU A 104 -20.48 -48.82 -41.14
CA LEU A 104 -20.47 -49.68 -42.34
C LEU A 104 -19.08 -50.38 -42.52
N PHE A 105 -19.09 -51.72 -42.36
CA PHE A 105 -18.21 -52.81 -42.88
C PHE A 105 -16.71 -53.02 -42.45
N TYR A 106 -16.50 -54.02 -41.56
CA TYR A 106 -15.71 -55.31 -41.65
C TYR A 106 -14.19 -55.38 -42.09
N PRO A 107 -13.43 -56.50 -41.85
CA PRO A 107 -12.23 -56.53 -40.99
C PRO A 107 -10.90 -57.01 -41.66
N MET A 108 -9.74 -56.74 -41.04
CA MET A 108 -8.57 -57.63 -40.85
C MET A 108 -7.24 -56.86 -40.63
N ASN A 109 -6.51 -57.29 -39.58
CA ASN A 109 -5.06 -57.31 -39.34
C ASN A 109 -4.19 -56.02 -39.31
N SER A 110 -3.35 -55.99 -38.26
CA SER A 110 -2.11 -55.22 -37.97
C SER A 110 -2.18 -53.75 -37.47
N VAL A 111 -2.14 -53.60 -36.12
CA VAL A 111 -1.41 -52.60 -35.23
C VAL A 111 -1.59 -51.07 -35.46
N PRO A 112 -1.56 -50.16 -34.44
CA PRO A 112 -1.77 -50.25 -32.98
C PRO A 112 -2.97 -49.40 -32.46
N LEU A 113 -3.41 -49.69 -31.23
CA LEU A 113 -4.48 -49.01 -30.49
C LEU A 113 -4.10 -47.57 -30.08
N TYR A 114 -4.78 -46.57 -30.65
CA TYR A 114 -4.90 -45.23 -30.07
C TYR A 114 -6.13 -45.16 -29.15
N PRO A 115 -6.03 -44.57 -27.94
CA PRO A 115 -7.17 -44.43 -27.04
C PRO A 115 -8.06 -43.27 -27.48
N THR A 116 -9.36 -43.51 -27.64
CA THR A 116 -10.38 -42.46 -27.81
C THR A 116 -10.57 -41.71 -26.49
N SER A 117 -9.66 -40.78 -26.21
CA SER A 117 -9.84 -39.81 -25.13
C SER A 117 -10.91 -38.79 -25.55
N ILE A 118 -12.07 -38.81 -24.90
CA ILE A 118 -12.89 -37.60 -24.80
C ILE A 118 -12.01 -36.58 -24.11
N SER A 119 -11.60 -35.53 -24.84
CA SER A 119 -10.68 -34.54 -24.30
C SER A 119 -11.29 -33.92 -23.05
N LEU A 120 -10.55 -33.93 -21.93
CA LEU A 120 -10.90 -33.22 -20.69
C LEU A 120 -11.28 -31.76 -20.94
N THR A 121 -10.76 -31.15 -22.01
CA THR A 121 -11.14 -29.80 -22.44
C THR A 121 -12.58 -29.72 -22.93
N ALA A 122 -13.11 -30.71 -23.66
CA ALA A 122 -14.49 -30.70 -24.14
C ALA A 122 -15.50 -30.82 -22.98
N VAL A 123 -15.16 -31.62 -21.96
CA VAL A 123 -15.96 -31.74 -20.73
C VAL A 123 -15.90 -30.45 -19.92
N ALA A 124 -14.74 -29.81 -19.82
CA ALA A 124 -14.58 -28.52 -19.16
C ALA A 124 -15.37 -27.40 -19.87
N TRP A 125 -15.37 -27.36 -21.20
CA TRP A 125 -16.14 -26.39 -21.98
C TRP A 125 -17.66 -26.60 -21.83
N ALA A 126 -18.14 -27.83 -21.89
CA ALA A 126 -19.55 -28.15 -21.63
C ALA A 126 -19.98 -27.73 -20.22
N PHE A 127 -19.09 -27.88 -19.22
CA PHE A 127 -19.33 -27.47 -17.85
C PHE A 127 -19.38 -25.94 -17.68
N ILE A 128 -18.48 -25.19 -18.32
CA ILE A 128 -18.49 -23.71 -18.31
C ILE A 128 -19.79 -23.19 -18.92
N ILE A 129 -20.22 -23.76 -20.06
CA ILE A 129 -21.45 -23.36 -20.73
C ILE A 129 -22.68 -23.63 -19.85
N LEU A 130 -22.72 -24.78 -19.16
CA LEU A 130 -23.80 -25.11 -18.22
C LEU A 130 -23.84 -24.16 -17.02
N MET A 131 -22.69 -23.78 -16.45
CA MET A 131 -22.61 -22.83 -15.34
C MET A 131 -23.09 -21.42 -15.75
N VAL A 132 -22.74 -20.96 -16.96
CA VAL A 132 -23.21 -19.68 -17.50
C VAL A 132 -24.73 -19.70 -17.71
N ALA A 133 -25.28 -20.80 -18.24
CA ALA A 133 -26.72 -20.95 -18.45
C ALA A 133 -27.52 -20.97 -17.13
N ILE A 134 -27.00 -21.62 -16.09
CA ILE A 134 -27.58 -21.62 -14.75
C ILE A 134 -27.51 -20.22 -14.13
N SER A 135 -26.37 -19.53 -14.25
CA SER A 135 -26.20 -18.18 -13.73
C SER A 135 -27.15 -17.18 -14.41
N TYR A 136 -27.33 -17.28 -15.73
CA TYR A 136 -28.27 -16.44 -16.49
C TYR A 136 -29.74 -16.72 -16.12
N SER A 137 -30.08 -17.98 -15.86
CA SER A 137 -31.44 -18.37 -15.43
C SER A 137 -31.77 -17.90 -14.02
N LEU A 138 -30.79 -17.91 -13.11
CA LEU A 138 -30.94 -17.38 -11.74
C LEU A 138 -31.06 -15.85 -11.73
N ASP A 139 -30.33 -15.15 -12.60
CA ASP A 139 -30.42 -13.68 -12.73
C ASP A 139 -31.80 -13.24 -13.25
N ARG A 140 -32.37 -13.97 -14.22
CA ARG A 140 -33.75 -13.74 -14.70
C ARG A 140 -34.81 -14.02 -13.63
N LEU A 141 -34.60 -15.05 -12.80
CA LEU A 141 -35.50 -15.37 -11.69
C LEU A 141 -35.43 -14.29 -10.60
N TYR A 142 -34.23 -13.77 -10.33
CA TYR A 142 -34.00 -12.67 -9.39
C TYR A 142 -34.69 -11.37 -9.86
N VAL A 143 -34.48 -10.98 -11.13
CA VAL A 143 -35.15 -9.81 -11.71
C VAL A 143 -36.66 -9.94 -11.62
N SER A 144 -37.23 -11.09 -12.00
CA SER A 144 -38.68 -11.34 -11.92
C SER A 144 -39.25 -11.25 -10.49
N VAL A 145 -38.51 -11.67 -9.47
CA VAL A 145 -38.95 -11.61 -8.06
C VAL A 145 -38.82 -10.19 -7.51
N THR A 146 -37.78 -9.45 -7.89
CA THR A 146 -37.58 -8.06 -7.45
C THR A 146 -38.58 -7.08 -8.06
N THR A 147 -39.00 -7.25 -9.33
CA THR A 147 -40.06 -6.41 -9.93
C THR A 147 -41.43 -6.67 -9.33
N GLU A 148 -41.75 -7.92 -8.96
CA GLU A 148 -43.02 -8.26 -8.32
C GLU A 148 -43.10 -7.69 -6.89
N LEU A 149 -42.00 -7.74 -6.14
CA LEU A 149 -41.89 -7.13 -4.81
C LEU A 149 -41.98 -5.59 -4.86
N ALA A 150 -41.34 -4.95 -5.83
CA ALA A 150 -41.45 -3.50 -6.04
C ALA A 150 -42.89 -3.06 -6.42
N SER A 151 -43.67 -3.92 -7.08
CA SER A 151 -45.05 -3.62 -7.50
C SER A 151 -46.12 -3.82 -6.42
N SER A 152 -45.77 -4.44 -5.28
CA SER A 152 -46.72 -4.79 -4.20
C SER A 152 -46.72 -3.80 -3.01
N GLY A 153 -45.99 -2.69 -3.11
CA GLY A 153 -46.15 -1.52 -2.23
C GLY A 153 -45.77 -1.70 -0.75
N ASN A 154 -45.05 -2.78 -0.39
CA ASN A 154 -44.62 -3.05 0.99
C ASN A 154 -43.09 -2.98 1.12
N LEU A 155 -42.54 -1.77 1.24
CA LEU A 155 -41.21 -1.53 1.80
C LEU A 155 -41.25 -0.25 2.65
N SER A 156 -41.14 -0.42 3.97
CA SER A 156 -40.91 0.66 4.94
C SER A 156 -39.44 1.06 4.95
N GLU A 157 -39.18 2.36 5.12
CA GLU A 157 -37.86 2.98 5.27
C GLU A 157 -37.05 2.38 6.43
N ASP A 158 -36.30 1.32 6.17
CA ASP A 158 -35.03 0.98 6.84
C ASP A 158 -34.47 -0.32 6.23
N THR A 159 -33.94 -0.22 5.01
CA THR A 159 -33.00 -1.21 4.44
C THR A 159 -32.33 -0.60 3.21
N SER A 160 -31.10 -0.12 3.35
CA SER A 160 -30.26 0.24 2.20
C SER A 160 -29.86 -1.04 1.43
N PRO A 161 -29.98 -1.08 0.09
CA PRO A 161 -29.67 -2.25 -0.72
C PRO A 161 -28.14 -2.36 -0.91
N GLY A 162 -27.49 -2.98 0.05
CA GLY A 162 -26.03 -3.10 0.11
C GLY A 162 -25.62 -4.45 0.67
N CYS A 163 -26.10 -5.55 0.08
CA CYS A 163 -25.53 -6.87 0.30
C CYS A 163 -25.88 -7.77 -0.90
N VAL A 164 -24.93 -8.62 -1.29
CA VAL A 164 -25.02 -9.64 -2.38
C VAL A 164 -24.70 -9.15 -3.81
N GLY A 165 -23.67 -8.32 -3.96
CA GLY A 165 -23.04 -8.01 -5.26
C GLY A 165 -21.55 -8.38 -5.38
N SER A 166 -20.98 -9.08 -4.39
CA SER A 166 -19.53 -9.31 -4.27
C SER A 166 -19.09 -10.77 -4.50
N TRP A 167 -19.90 -11.58 -5.15
CA TRP A 167 -19.52 -12.96 -5.51
C TRP A 167 -19.88 -13.17 -6.98
N LEU A 168 -18.97 -12.80 -7.89
CA LEU A 168 -18.75 -13.39 -9.23
C LEU A 168 -18.01 -12.50 -10.25
N GLY A 169 -17.56 -11.29 -9.90
CA GLY A 169 -16.47 -10.61 -10.63
C GLY A 169 -16.59 -10.55 -12.17
N LEU A 170 -17.68 -9.98 -12.69
CA LEU A 170 -17.81 -9.62 -14.11
C LEU A 170 -18.24 -8.15 -14.26
N PRO A 171 -17.66 -7.38 -15.20
CA PRO A 171 -17.97 -5.97 -15.40
C PRO A 171 -19.34 -5.78 -16.08
N ARG A 172 -20.15 -4.84 -15.58
CA ARG A 172 -21.32 -4.31 -16.31
C ARG A 172 -20.85 -3.24 -17.31
N ASN A 173 -20.94 -3.56 -18.59
CA ASN A 173 -21.02 -2.56 -19.66
C ASN A 173 -22.40 -1.91 -19.60
N SER A 174 -22.47 -0.60 -19.39
CA SER A 174 -23.67 0.19 -19.70
C SER A 174 -23.45 0.91 -21.03
N LEU A 175 -24.07 0.35 -22.08
CA LEU A 175 -24.51 1.09 -23.24
C LEU A 175 -25.64 2.02 -22.81
N SER A 176 -25.52 3.34 -23.06
CA SER A 176 -26.69 4.20 -23.25
C SER A 176 -26.49 5.06 -24.49
N SER A 177 -27.52 4.99 -25.33
CA SER A 177 -27.69 5.69 -26.60
C SER A 177 -28.20 7.13 -26.39
N ALA A 178 -27.60 8.03 -27.16
CA ALA A 178 -28.12 9.26 -27.78
C ALA A 178 -29.39 9.95 -27.23
N SER A 179 -29.24 11.24 -26.96
CA SER A 179 -30.18 12.27 -27.42
C SER A 179 -29.41 13.53 -27.83
N ASN A 180 -29.58 13.93 -29.08
CA ASN A 180 -29.15 15.21 -29.65
C ASN A 180 -29.81 16.37 -28.89
N ASP A 181 -29.06 17.45 -28.67
CA ASP A 181 -29.55 18.80 -28.95
C ASP A 181 -28.39 19.77 -29.17
N THR A 182 -28.52 20.56 -30.23
CA THR A 182 -27.59 21.54 -30.79
C THR A 182 -27.78 22.93 -30.17
N SER A 183 -26.70 23.65 -29.85
CA SER A 183 -26.46 25.03 -30.34
C SER A 183 -25.20 25.70 -29.74
N GLU A 184 -24.42 26.26 -30.67
CA GLU A 184 -23.44 27.36 -30.66
C GLU A 184 -23.20 28.20 -29.39
N MET A 185 -21.91 28.49 -29.09
CA MET A 185 -21.28 29.81 -29.37
C MET A 185 -19.79 29.85 -28.95
N ALA A 186 -19.02 30.61 -29.71
CA ALA A 186 -17.57 30.77 -29.72
C ALA A 186 -16.97 31.66 -28.61
N ASN A 187 -15.69 31.43 -28.25
CA ASN A 187 -14.57 32.40 -28.34
C ASN A 187 -13.34 32.00 -27.49
N GLU A 188 -12.16 32.13 -28.10
CA GLU A 188 -10.81 32.25 -27.50
C GLU A 188 -10.22 33.61 -27.97
N PRO A 189 -9.03 34.08 -27.54
CA PRO A 189 -8.33 33.96 -26.25
C PRO A 189 -7.76 35.33 -25.76
N GLY A 190 -7.13 35.38 -24.58
CA GLY A 190 -6.40 36.57 -24.10
C GLY A 190 -5.16 36.19 -23.28
N ASN A 191 -3.98 36.54 -23.78
CA ASN A 191 -2.67 36.35 -23.15
C ASN A 191 -2.11 37.71 -22.71
N PRO A 192 -1.60 37.91 -21.48
CA PRO A 192 -0.97 39.17 -21.10
C PRO A 192 0.57 39.14 -21.12
N SER A 193 1.08 40.20 -21.72
CA SER A 193 2.45 40.60 -21.99
C SER A 193 3.18 41.18 -20.78
N TRP A 194 4.30 40.60 -20.35
CA TRP A 194 5.34 41.29 -19.57
C TRP A 194 6.61 40.45 -19.45
N LEU A 195 7.59 40.71 -20.32
CA LEU A 195 9.01 40.42 -20.10
C LEU A 195 9.83 41.31 -21.04
N SER A 196 10.19 42.50 -20.57
CA SER A 196 11.23 43.31 -21.20
C SER A 196 11.95 44.14 -20.15
N SER A 197 13.18 43.74 -19.84
CA SER A 197 14.35 44.63 -19.68
C SER A 197 15.50 43.90 -18.99
N MET A 198 16.58 43.61 -19.72
CA MET A 198 17.99 43.88 -19.35
C MET A 198 18.91 43.63 -20.57
N PRO A 199 20.04 44.37 -20.73
CA PRO A 199 20.82 44.39 -21.97
C PRO A 199 22.03 43.44 -21.93
N ILE A 200 22.35 42.80 -23.07
CA ILE A 200 23.59 42.05 -23.27
C ILE A 200 24.28 42.60 -24.52
N THR A 201 25.57 42.90 -24.36
CA THR A 201 26.53 43.36 -25.37
C THR A 201 26.72 42.36 -26.51
N GLU A 202 26.74 42.87 -27.74
CA GLU A 202 26.78 42.15 -29.00
C GLU A 202 28.11 41.41 -29.25
N THR A 203 28.01 40.12 -29.59
CA THR A 203 28.94 39.46 -30.52
C THR A 203 28.13 38.87 -31.66
N ASN A 204 28.40 39.37 -32.87
CA ASN A 204 27.70 39.05 -34.11
C ASN A 204 27.90 37.59 -34.53
N THR A 205 26.87 36.77 -34.29
CA THR A 205 26.52 35.61 -35.12
C THR A 205 25.01 35.62 -35.23
N THR A 206 24.50 36.01 -36.40
CA THR A 206 23.06 36.05 -36.70
C THR A 206 22.54 34.63 -36.85
N VAL A 207 22.13 34.05 -35.73
CA VAL A 207 21.29 32.85 -35.67
C VAL A 207 19.89 33.27 -36.12
N THR A 208 19.36 32.63 -37.16
CA THR A 208 18.01 32.93 -37.68
C THR A 208 16.94 32.62 -36.64
N ASP A 209 15.78 33.27 -36.70
CA ASP A 209 14.69 33.02 -35.73
C ASP A 209 14.18 31.56 -35.79
N GLU A 210 14.32 30.90 -36.95
CA GLU A 210 14.08 29.45 -37.10
C GLU A 210 15.16 28.60 -36.41
N GLU A 211 16.44 28.96 -36.49
CA GLU A 211 17.51 28.27 -35.77
C GLU A 211 17.43 28.52 -34.26
N LYS A 212 16.98 29.70 -33.81
CA LYS A 212 16.67 29.96 -32.40
C LYS A 212 15.47 29.14 -31.94
N ALA A 213 14.42 29.02 -32.75
CA ALA A 213 13.27 28.19 -32.45
C ALA A 213 13.62 26.69 -32.44
N HIS A 214 14.52 26.23 -33.32
CA HIS A 214 15.03 24.87 -33.31
C HIS A 214 16.00 24.61 -32.17
N LEU A 215 16.90 25.55 -31.83
CA LEU A 215 17.75 25.43 -30.64
C LEU A 215 16.95 25.49 -29.35
N LEU A 216 15.89 26.31 -29.28
CA LEU A 216 14.97 26.35 -28.15
C LEU A 216 14.09 25.10 -28.12
N SER A 217 13.63 24.58 -29.26
CA SER A 217 12.87 23.33 -29.31
C SER A 217 13.75 22.14 -28.99
N ASP A 218 15.02 22.13 -29.40
CA ASP A 218 16.01 21.10 -29.09
C ASP A 218 16.50 21.22 -27.64
N LEU A 219 16.62 22.44 -27.08
CA LEU A 219 16.81 22.63 -25.64
C LEU A 219 15.57 22.17 -24.86
N GLU A 220 14.35 22.48 -25.32
CA GLU A 220 13.11 21.98 -24.71
C GLU A 220 12.95 20.45 -24.89
N LEU A 221 13.42 19.86 -25.99
CA LEU A 221 13.42 18.41 -26.23
C LEU A 221 14.49 17.70 -25.37
N VAL A 222 15.64 18.33 -25.18
CA VAL A 222 16.75 17.79 -24.36
C VAL A 222 16.49 17.99 -22.87
N MET A 223 15.76 19.06 -22.49
CA MET A 223 15.36 19.39 -21.12
C MET A 223 13.99 18.86 -20.70
N SER A 224 13.23 18.24 -21.61
CA SER A 224 12.00 17.51 -21.29
C SER A 224 12.37 16.10 -20.80
N PRO A 225 12.12 15.74 -19.53
CA PRO A 225 12.15 14.35 -19.14
C PRO A 225 10.86 13.70 -19.64
N ARG A 226 10.87 13.15 -20.86
CA ARG A 226 9.93 12.08 -21.24
C ARG A 226 10.32 10.76 -20.55
N THR A 227 10.50 10.79 -19.22
CA THR A 227 10.93 9.64 -18.39
C THR A 227 9.83 9.16 -17.44
N SER A 228 8.59 9.61 -17.67
CA SER A 228 7.42 9.20 -16.91
C SER A 228 6.77 7.96 -17.51
N THR A 229 6.69 6.88 -16.74
CA THR A 229 6.01 5.64 -17.17
C THR A 229 4.49 5.74 -17.02
N ILE A 230 4.01 6.61 -16.11
CA ILE A 230 2.58 6.86 -15.89
C ILE A 230 2.19 8.11 -16.68
N PRO A 231 1.22 8.01 -17.61
CA PRO A 231 0.75 9.16 -18.37
C PRO A 231 0.07 10.19 -17.46
N TYR A 232 0.13 11.46 -17.85
CA TYR A 232 -0.54 12.54 -17.11
C TYR A 232 -2.02 12.20 -16.91
N THR A 233 -2.45 12.22 -15.65
CA THR A 233 -3.84 11.98 -15.26
C THR A 233 -4.28 13.18 -14.42
N PRO A 234 -5.26 13.99 -14.89
CA PRO A 234 -5.72 15.14 -14.11
C PRO A 234 -6.37 14.68 -12.81
N THR A 235 -6.18 15.48 -11.75
CA THR A 235 -6.87 15.27 -10.48
C THR A 235 -8.38 15.37 -10.66
N ALA A 236 -9.11 14.37 -10.18
CA ALA A 236 -10.56 14.42 -10.19
C ALA A 236 -11.02 15.49 -9.17
N PRO A 237 -11.91 16.41 -9.56
CA PRO A 237 -12.52 17.32 -8.60
C PRO A 237 -13.41 16.53 -7.62
N GLY A 238 -13.64 17.06 -6.41
CA GLY A 238 -14.73 16.57 -5.55
C GLY A 238 -14.34 15.87 -4.23
N TRP A 239 -13.20 16.18 -3.62
CA TRP A 239 -12.89 15.76 -2.24
C TRP A 239 -13.02 16.94 -1.27
N THR A 240 -13.44 16.66 -0.03
CA THR A 240 -13.59 17.68 1.02
C THR A 240 -12.23 18.04 1.61
N SER A 241 -11.93 19.35 1.68
CA SER A 241 -10.72 19.85 2.34
C SER A 241 -10.61 19.33 3.78
N VAL A 242 -9.39 18.93 4.16
CA VAL A 242 -9.07 18.53 5.54
C VAL A 242 -8.48 19.67 6.35
N HIS A 243 -8.44 20.88 5.78
CA HIS A 243 -7.87 22.09 6.36
C HIS A 243 -6.46 21.84 6.94
N PRO A 244 -5.42 21.73 6.08
CA PRO A 244 -4.08 21.36 6.48
C PRO A 244 -3.55 22.24 7.61
N ARG A 245 -3.10 21.59 8.69
CA ARG A 245 -2.58 22.29 9.86
C ARG A 245 -1.24 22.97 9.55
N PRO A 246 -1.01 24.20 10.08
CA PRO A 246 0.31 24.83 10.04
C PRO A 246 1.30 24.07 10.94
N LEU A 247 2.60 24.17 10.65
CA LEU A 247 3.61 23.68 11.58
C LEU A 247 3.64 24.55 12.84
N ARG A 248 3.65 23.91 14.01
CA ARG A 248 3.88 24.62 15.27
C ARG A 248 5.35 25.05 15.37
N PRO A 249 5.63 26.23 15.96
CA PRO A 249 6.99 26.69 16.21
C PRO A 249 7.84 25.61 16.89
N ILE A 250 9.09 25.50 16.44
CA ILE A 250 10.07 24.58 17.01
C ILE A 250 10.92 25.37 18.00
N ARG A 251 10.92 24.94 19.26
CA ARG A 251 11.68 25.58 20.34
C ARG A 251 12.79 24.64 20.81
N ALA A 252 13.84 25.22 21.39
CA ALA A 252 14.79 24.42 22.16
C ALA A 252 14.05 23.80 23.36
N HIS A 253 14.34 22.54 23.65
CA HIS A 253 13.75 21.87 24.81
C HIS A 253 14.32 22.49 26.10
N PRO A 254 13.47 22.93 27.06
CA PRO A 254 13.92 23.75 28.20
C PRO A 254 14.91 23.03 29.12
N ASN A 255 14.79 21.71 29.25
CA ASN A 255 15.66 20.91 30.12
C ASN A 255 16.83 20.24 29.38
N LEU A 256 17.07 20.58 28.12
CA LEU A 256 18.01 19.83 27.28
C LEU A 256 19.45 19.85 27.83
N ASP A 257 19.88 20.97 28.43
CA ASP A 257 21.24 21.11 28.99
C ASP A 257 21.40 20.43 30.35
N ASN A 258 20.29 20.12 31.02
CA ASN A 258 20.27 19.44 32.31
C ASN A 258 20.13 17.91 32.18
N ILE A 259 19.97 17.38 30.97
CA ILE A 259 19.74 15.96 30.72
C ILE A 259 20.98 15.34 30.07
N GLN A 260 21.47 14.26 30.67
CA GLN A 260 22.55 13.47 30.10
C GLN A 260 22.12 12.84 28.77
N THR A 261 23.03 12.85 27.80
CA THR A 261 22.80 12.17 26.52
C THR A 261 22.60 10.67 26.75
N PRO A 262 21.50 10.07 26.28
CA PRO A 262 21.29 8.63 26.39
C PRO A 262 22.41 7.84 25.69
N PRO A 263 22.82 6.67 26.21
CA PRO A 263 23.73 5.79 25.49
C PRO A 263 23.07 5.29 24.21
N LEU A 264 23.89 5.02 23.18
CA LEU A 264 23.39 4.36 21.98
C LEU A 264 22.98 2.92 22.32
N PRO A 265 21.77 2.48 21.93
CA PRO A 265 21.23 1.19 22.34
C PRO A 265 21.82 0.00 21.57
N SER A 266 22.45 0.29 20.43
CA SER A 266 23.09 -0.72 19.59
C SER A 266 24.61 -0.62 19.65
N PRO A 267 25.33 -1.75 19.51
CA PRO A 267 26.77 -1.73 19.34
C PRO A 267 27.19 -0.84 18.16
N PRO A 268 28.37 -0.21 18.23
CA PRO A 268 28.92 0.54 17.10
C PRO A 268 29.05 -0.37 15.87
N ARG A 269 28.60 0.15 14.73
CA ARG A 269 28.80 -0.49 13.42
C ARG A 269 30.23 -0.22 12.90
N PRO A 270 30.72 -1.00 11.92
CA PRO A 270 32.01 -0.72 11.29
C PRO A 270 32.13 0.73 10.83
N HIS A 271 33.18 1.40 11.28
CA HIS A 271 33.39 2.83 11.04
C HIS A 271 33.60 3.14 9.55
N VAL A 272 34.14 2.21 8.76
CA VAL A 272 34.12 2.33 7.30
C VAL A 272 32.78 1.81 6.80
N PHE A 273 31.93 2.72 6.32
CA PHE A 273 30.67 2.35 5.69
C PHE A 273 30.96 1.66 4.37
N HIS A 274 31.62 2.35 3.45
CA HIS A 274 31.81 1.91 2.07
C HIS A 274 33.06 2.54 1.47
N THR A 275 33.75 1.80 0.59
CA THR A 275 34.81 2.35 -0.26
C THR A 275 34.30 2.27 -1.70
N THR A 276 34.22 3.41 -2.37
CA THR A 276 33.73 3.48 -3.75
C THR A 276 34.72 2.85 -4.72
N THR A 277 34.26 2.62 -5.95
CA THR A 277 35.12 2.19 -7.08
C THR A 277 36.23 3.19 -7.41
N THR A 278 36.07 4.46 -7.00
CA THR A 278 37.07 5.53 -7.13
C THR A 278 37.95 5.69 -5.89
N ASN A 279 37.90 4.74 -4.94
CA ASN A 279 38.62 4.74 -3.66
C ASN A 279 38.25 5.88 -2.69
N ALA A 280 37.09 6.52 -2.86
CA ALA A 280 36.55 7.43 -1.85
C ALA A 280 35.99 6.61 -0.67
N VAL A 281 36.26 7.05 0.56
CA VAL A 281 35.87 6.31 1.78
C VAL A 281 34.76 7.04 2.51
N TYR A 282 33.58 6.40 2.59
CA TYR A 282 32.46 6.86 3.41
C TYR A 282 32.61 6.30 4.81
N ARG A 283 32.57 7.19 5.80
CA ARG A 283 32.62 6.85 7.22
C ARG A 283 31.21 6.82 7.79
N LEU A 284 30.96 5.87 8.69
CA LEU A 284 29.70 5.73 9.40
C LEU A 284 29.86 6.23 10.83
N SER A 285 28.91 7.04 11.26
CA SER A 285 28.70 7.43 12.65
C SER A 285 27.21 7.45 12.98
N THR A 286 26.88 7.39 14.27
CA THR A 286 25.49 7.38 14.75
C THR A 286 25.29 8.55 15.70
N HIS A 287 24.20 9.28 15.47
CA HIS A 287 23.91 10.51 16.22
C HIS A 287 22.46 10.54 16.72
N LEU A 288 22.29 11.13 17.89
CA LEU A 288 21.02 11.46 18.51
C LEU A 288 20.72 12.94 18.30
N VAL A 289 19.48 13.22 17.89
CA VAL A 289 18.95 14.57 17.70
C VAL A 289 17.74 14.72 18.62
N PRO A 290 17.66 15.77 19.44
CA PRO A 290 16.45 16.06 20.20
C PRO A 290 15.27 16.23 19.24
N ALA A 291 14.16 15.56 19.52
CA ALA A 291 12.93 15.73 18.76
C ALA A 291 12.38 17.17 18.94
N ALA A 292 11.56 17.63 18.00
CA ALA A 292 10.96 18.95 18.05
C ALA A 292 10.09 19.15 19.31
N TYR A 293 10.28 20.28 19.99
CA TYR A 293 9.55 20.65 21.21
C TYR A 293 8.72 21.94 21.00
N PRO A 294 7.52 22.05 21.63
CA PRO A 294 6.77 20.98 22.31
C PRO A 294 6.21 19.97 21.29
N ARG A 295 5.74 18.78 21.69
CA ARG A 295 5.07 17.84 20.77
C ARG A 295 3.70 18.36 20.33
N LEU A 296 3.03 17.72 19.39
CA LEU A 296 1.64 17.99 19.04
C LEU A 296 0.70 17.05 19.79
N ALA A 297 1.11 15.78 19.94
CA ALA A 297 0.36 14.80 20.69
C ALA A 297 0.42 15.10 22.20
N PRO A 298 -0.72 15.09 22.93
CA PRO A 298 -0.70 15.12 24.39
C PRO A 298 -0.08 13.84 24.97
N ASP A 299 0.22 13.87 26.26
CA ASP A 299 0.73 12.71 27.00
C ASP A 299 -0.36 11.67 27.25
N ILE A 300 -0.47 10.73 26.31
CA ILE A 300 -1.34 9.56 26.43
C ILE A 300 -0.44 8.35 26.71
N PRO A 301 -0.66 7.59 27.80
CA PRO A 301 0.11 6.39 28.07
C PRO A 301 -0.17 5.33 26.98
N PRO A 302 0.87 4.60 26.50
CA PRO A 302 0.65 3.45 25.62
C PRO A 302 -0.20 2.37 26.29
N SER A 303 -1.15 1.80 25.55
CA SER A 303 -1.92 0.65 26.03
C SER A 303 -1.02 -0.56 26.25
N GLU A 304 -1.26 -1.33 27.31
CA GLU A 304 -0.54 -2.57 27.55
C GLU A 304 -0.97 -3.66 26.57
N ILE A 305 -0.01 -4.37 25.97
CA ILE A 305 -0.32 -5.55 25.16
C ILE A 305 -0.68 -6.70 26.11
N PRO A 306 -1.88 -7.29 25.99
CA PRO A 306 -2.29 -8.44 26.80
C PRO A 306 -1.25 -9.57 26.78
N ALA A 307 -0.75 -9.92 27.96
CA ALA A 307 0.15 -11.06 28.12
C ALA A 307 -0.52 -12.36 27.65
N TYR A 308 0.29 -13.30 27.15
CA TYR A 308 -0.20 -14.65 26.90
C TYR A 308 -0.67 -15.27 28.23
N THR A 309 -1.92 -15.73 28.26
CA THR A 309 -2.49 -16.43 29.41
C THR A 309 -2.55 -17.92 29.09
N PRO A 310 -1.79 -18.79 29.79
CA PRO A 310 -1.89 -20.23 29.62
C PRO A 310 -3.34 -20.71 29.79
N GLY A 311 -3.84 -21.48 28.83
CA GLY A 311 -5.22 -22.00 28.84
C GLY A 311 -6.32 -21.03 28.37
N ALA A 312 -5.99 -19.77 28.05
CA ALA A 312 -6.97 -18.88 27.42
C ALA A 312 -7.35 -19.35 26.01
N SER A 313 -8.63 -19.21 25.65
CA SER A 313 -9.08 -19.66 24.34
C SER A 313 -8.50 -18.77 23.23
N PRO A 314 -8.25 -19.31 22.02
CA PRO A 314 -7.87 -18.48 20.87
C PRO A 314 -8.89 -17.37 20.56
N ALA A 315 -10.16 -17.57 20.92
CA ALA A 315 -11.21 -16.57 20.78
C ALA A 315 -11.01 -15.40 21.75
N ASP A 316 -10.70 -15.68 23.02
CA ASP A 316 -10.48 -14.64 24.05
C ASP A 316 -9.27 -13.77 23.70
N ARG A 317 -8.20 -14.39 23.19
CA ARG A 317 -7.01 -13.66 22.74
C ARG A 317 -7.37 -12.74 21.57
N ARG A 318 -8.14 -13.23 20.60
CA ARG A 318 -8.60 -12.45 19.44
C ARG A 318 -9.47 -11.27 19.86
N GLU A 319 -10.41 -11.48 20.78
CA GLU A 319 -11.26 -10.43 21.32
C GLU A 319 -10.45 -9.35 22.06
N LYS A 320 -9.49 -9.75 22.89
CA LYS A 320 -8.58 -8.81 23.57
C LYS A 320 -7.76 -7.98 22.58
N MET A 321 -7.25 -8.60 21.51
CA MET A 321 -6.54 -7.87 20.45
C MET A 321 -7.45 -6.93 19.67
N ASP A 322 -8.66 -7.37 19.31
CA ASP A 322 -9.65 -6.53 18.63
C ASP A 322 -9.99 -5.28 19.44
N ARG A 323 -10.21 -5.43 20.75
CA ARG A 323 -10.42 -4.28 21.64
C ARG A 323 -9.24 -3.31 21.66
N LEU A 324 -8.01 -3.83 21.71
CA LEU A 324 -6.80 -3.00 21.70
C LEU A 324 -6.64 -2.22 20.38
N VAL A 325 -6.92 -2.87 19.24
CA VAL A 325 -6.89 -2.22 17.92
C VAL A 325 -7.94 -1.11 17.85
N LYS A 326 -9.19 -1.40 18.25
CA LYS A 326 -10.27 -0.42 18.28
C LYS A 326 -9.89 0.78 19.15
N GLN A 327 -9.40 0.53 20.36
CA GLN A 327 -8.96 1.58 21.26
C GLN A 327 -7.87 2.47 20.63
N ALA A 328 -6.84 1.89 20.01
CA ALA A 328 -5.76 2.66 19.37
C ALA A 328 -6.29 3.54 18.22
N VAL A 329 -7.11 2.96 17.33
CA VAL A 329 -7.70 3.68 16.19
C VAL A 329 -8.67 4.77 16.63
N GLU A 330 -9.53 4.48 17.60
CA GLU A 330 -10.51 5.43 18.14
C GLU A 330 -9.82 6.58 18.89
N THR A 331 -8.80 6.29 19.68
CA THR A 331 -8.02 7.32 20.40
C THR A 331 -7.31 8.24 19.41
N GLN A 332 -6.63 7.69 18.40
CA GLN A 332 -6.00 8.49 17.35
C GLN A 332 -7.04 9.31 16.56
N THR A 333 -8.20 8.73 16.24
CA THR A 333 -9.29 9.44 15.54
C THR A 333 -9.88 10.56 16.39
N ALA A 334 -10.02 10.36 17.70
CA ALA A 334 -10.48 11.39 18.63
C ALA A 334 -9.48 12.55 18.69
N TYR A 335 -8.17 12.25 18.76
CA TYR A 335 -7.10 13.24 18.68
C TYR A 335 -7.18 14.05 17.38
N GLU A 336 -7.26 13.38 16.23
CA GLU A 336 -7.31 14.04 14.92
C GLU A 336 -8.54 14.94 14.75
N LYS A 337 -9.64 14.63 15.43
CA LYS A 337 -10.89 15.42 15.44
C LYS A 337 -10.93 16.50 16.53
N GLY A 338 -9.84 16.68 17.29
CA GLY A 338 -9.78 17.65 18.39
C GLY A 338 -10.72 17.31 19.55
N ARG A 339 -11.02 16.02 19.75
CA ARG A 339 -11.92 15.51 20.80
C ARG A 339 -11.18 14.95 22.01
N LEU A 340 -9.85 15.02 22.01
CA LEU A 340 -9.04 14.71 23.17
C LEU A 340 -8.54 16.02 23.78
N ASP A 341 -8.87 16.20 25.05
CA ASP A 341 -8.32 17.27 25.88
C ASP A 341 -6.90 16.91 26.32
N GLY A 342 -6.05 17.92 26.50
CA GLY A 342 -4.71 17.74 27.02
C GLY A 342 -3.73 18.74 26.42
N GLU A 343 -2.81 19.20 27.26
CA GLU A 343 -1.72 20.03 26.78
C GLU A 343 -0.74 19.21 25.93
N PRO A 344 -0.08 19.84 24.95
CA PRO A 344 1.03 19.27 24.21
C PRO A 344 2.04 18.57 25.12
N SER A 345 2.47 17.37 24.76
CA SER A 345 3.51 16.66 25.52
C SER A 345 4.81 17.48 25.55
N GLU A 346 5.38 17.58 26.76
CA GLU A 346 6.67 18.22 27.03
C GLU A 346 7.81 17.21 27.16
N LYS A 347 7.55 15.92 26.90
CA LYS A 347 8.57 14.88 27.02
C LYS A 347 9.70 15.11 26.02
N LEU A 348 10.94 14.95 26.50
CA LEU A 348 12.10 14.85 25.63
C LEU A 348 12.11 13.48 24.96
N LEU A 349 12.07 13.51 23.62
CA LEU A 349 12.28 12.36 22.76
C LEU A 349 13.52 12.59 21.89
N TRP A 350 14.06 11.51 21.37
CA TRP A 350 15.27 11.52 20.53
C TRP A 350 14.98 10.87 19.19
N ASN A 351 15.40 11.51 18.11
CA ASN A 351 15.60 10.86 16.82
C ASN A 351 17.01 10.26 16.77
N CYS A 352 17.19 9.23 15.95
CA CYS A 352 18.49 8.63 15.71
C CYS A 352 18.83 8.70 14.22
N VAL A 353 20.08 8.98 13.89
CA VAL A 353 20.58 8.96 12.51
C VAL A 353 21.47 7.72 12.34
N ASN A 354 20.87 6.59 11.96
CA ASN A 354 21.56 5.31 11.72
C ASN A 354 20.70 4.28 10.97
N ARG A 355 19.71 4.73 10.17
CA ARG A 355 18.72 3.79 9.60
C ARG A 355 19.33 2.84 8.57
N TYR A 356 19.52 1.58 8.99
CA TYR A 356 20.22 0.52 8.26
C TYR A 356 19.44 -0.05 7.06
N THR A 357 18.11 0.10 6.98
CA THR A 357 17.32 -0.48 5.88
C THR A 357 17.65 0.12 4.51
N TRP A 358 18.31 1.28 4.47
CA TRP A 358 18.75 1.93 3.24
C TRP A 358 20.14 1.49 2.78
N GLU A 359 20.88 0.76 3.61
CA GLU A 359 22.32 0.53 3.39
C GLU A 359 22.64 -0.20 2.08
N THR A 360 21.88 -1.23 1.71
CA THR A 360 22.09 -1.93 0.43
C THR A 360 21.89 -0.98 -0.76
N MET A 361 20.82 -0.17 -0.75
CA MET A 361 20.57 0.84 -1.77
C MET A 361 21.70 1.87 -1.81
N LEU A 362 22.11 2.38 -0.65
CA LEU A 362 23.18 3.39 -0.55
C LEU A 362 24.51 2.85 -1.07
N ARG A 363 24.91 1.62 -0.73
CA ARG A 363 26.12 0.99 -1.26
C ARG A 363 26.08 0.88 -2.79
N SER A 364 24.92 0.53 -3.34
CA SER A 364 24.72 0.47 -4.79
C SER A 364 24.80 1.87 -5.42
N LEU A 365 24.16 2.88 -4.83
CA LEU A 365 24.17 4.27 -5.32
C LEU A 365 25.58 4.87 -5.29
N LEU A 366 26.33 4.65 -4.21
CA LEU A 366 27.70 5.16 -4.06
C LEU A 366 28.70 4.50 -5.03
N ASN A 367 28.36 3.34 -5.58
CA ASN A 367 29.10 2.70 -6.66
C ASN A 367 28.60 3.07 -8.06
N ALA A 368 27.40 3.61 -8.17
CA ALA A 368 26.85 4.10 -9.42
C ALA A 368 27.54 5.40 -9.87
N PRO A 369 27.42 5.82 -11.13
CA PRO A 369 28.12 7.01 -11.62
C PRO A 369 27.77 8.29 -10.84
N ALA A 370 26.54 8.39 -10.31
CA ALA A 370 26.16 9.53 -9.46
C ALA A 370 26.82 9.55 -8.08
N GLY A 371 27.41 8.44 -7.62
CA GLY A 371 28.00 8.32 -6.29
C GLY A 371 29.07 9.38 -6.02
N ALA A 372 29.83 9.79 -7.06
CA ALA A 372 30.84 10.84 -6.95
C ALA A 372 30.28 12.24 -6.62
N MET A 373 28.96 12.46 -6.76
CA MET A 373 28.29 13.72 -6.40
C MET A 373 27.72 13.72 -4.96
N VAL A 374 27.82 12.60 -4.23
CA VAL A 374 27.21 12.46 -2.90
C VAL A 374 28.25 12.75 -1.82
N ASP A 375 28.24 13.95 -1.24
CA ASP A 375 29.24 14.29 -0.21
C ASP A 375 28.96 13.60 1.15
N GLU A 376 27.69 13.45 1.52
CA GLU A 376 27.26 12.87 2.81
C GLU A 376 25.84 12.28 2.72
N VAL A 377 25.49 11.41 3.68
CA VAL A 377 24.15 10.79 3.78
C VAL A 377 23.68 10.78 5.23
N TRP A 378 22.42 11.19 5.46
CA TRP A 378 21.77 11.19 6.77
C TRP A 378 20.56 10.23 6.77
N ALA A 379 20.69 9.07 7.43
CA ALA A 379 19.67 8.01 7.44
C ALA A 379 18.81 8.05 8.71
N TRP A 380 17.52 8.40 8.58
CA TRP A 380 16.66 8.84 9.69
C TRP A 380 15.83 7.73 10.37
N ASP A 381 15.85 7.71 11.71
CA ASP A 381 14.85 7.06 12.57
C ASP A 381 13.95 8.09 13.25
N ALA A 382 12.64 7.99 13.01
CA ALA A 382 11.64 8.69 13.79
C ALA A 382 11.62 8.18 15.25
N VAL A 383 11.05 8.97 16.17
CA VAL A 383 11.15 8.73 17.63
C VAL A 383 10.76 7.32 18.09
N GLN A 384 9.82 6.64 17.41
CA GLN A 384 9.42 5.27 17.73
C GLN A 384 9.99 4.19 16.80
N HIS A 385 10.99 4.50 15.97
CA HIS A 385 11.62 3.55 15.04
C HIS A 385 13.06 3.23 15.42
N GLY A 386 13.53 2.04 15.05
CA GLY A 386 14.94 1.65 15.16
C GLY A 386 15.57 1.95 16.52
N ASP A 387 16.75 2.55 16.52
CA ASP A 387 17.46 2.88 17.77
C ASP A 387 16.74 3.98 18.56
N ALA A 388 16.07 4.91 17.89
CA ALA A 388 15.28 5.95 18.56
C ALA A 388 14.16 5.34 19.43
N ALA A 389 13.50 4.28 18.95
CA ALA A 389 12.46 3.58 19.72
C ALA A 389 12.98 3.05 21.06
N VAL A 390 14.22 2.54 21.06
CA VAL A 390 14.83 1.97 22.27
C VAL A 390 15.24 3.08 23.22
N VAL A 391 15.87 4.15 22.72
CA VAL A 391 16.25 5.32 23.51
C VAL A 391 15.03 5.94 24.19
N ASN A 392 13.90 5.96 23.48
CA ASN A 392 12.66 6.57 23.95
C ASN A 392 11.72 5.60 24.68
N ALA A 393 12.11 4.34 24.93
CA ALA A 393 11.18 3.28 25.34
C ALA A 393 10.27 3.65 26.53
N ASN A 394 10.77 4.45 27.48
CA ASN A 394 10.01 4.89 28.66
C ASN A 394 9.21 6.19 28.44
N ASN A 395 9.43 6.89 27.33
CA ASN A 395 8.85 8.20 27.04
C ASN A 395 7.86 8.18 25.85
N LEU A 396 7.80 7.09 25.07
CA LEU A 396 6.86 6.97 23.96
C LEU A 396 5.40 7.04 24.41
N ASN A 397 4.55 7.68 23.58
CA ASN A 397 3.13 7.87 23.84
C ASN A 397 2.26 6.80 23.16
N GLY A 398 0.99 6.72 23.58
CA GLY A 398 -0.05 5.85 23.04
C GLY A 398 -0.70 6.35 21.75
N ILE A 399 -0.34 7.54 21.31
CA ILE A 399 -0.70 8.12 20.01
C ILE A 399 0.54 8.72 19.36
N PHE A 400 0.48 8.86 18.03
CA PHE A 400 1.57 9.46 17.28
C PHE A 400 1.03 10.29 16.10
N ASP A 401 1.25 11.60 16.16
CA ASP A 401 1.00 12.45 15.02
C ASP A 401 2.19 12.41 14.05
N TRP A 402 1.98 12.00 12.81
CA TRP A 402 3.04 12.06 11.80
C TRP A 402 3.56 13.49 11.59
N LEU A 403 2.74 14.52 11.85
CA LEU A 403 3.18 15.91 11.79
C LEU A 403 4.29 16.21 12.80
N ASP A 404 4.38 15.46 13.90
CA ASP A 404 5.50 15.58 14.82
C ASP A 404 6.81 15.06 14.20
N ASN A 405 6.79 13.99 13.39
CA ASN A 405 8.00 13.58 12.64
C ASN A 405 8.40 14.58 11.57
N THR A 406 7.42 15.21 10.90
CA THR A 406 7.69 16.34 10.01
C THR A 406 8.44 17.45 10.76
N ARG A 407 8.00 17.78 11.98
CA ARG A 407 8.67 18.78 12.83
C ARG A 407 10.03 18.30 13.30
N ASP A 408 10.22 17.01 13.56
CA ASP A 408 11.51 16.44 13.94
C ASP A 408 12.53 16.56 12.81
N ILE A 409 12.13 16.24 11.57
CA ILE A 409 12.96 16.42 10.37
C ILE A 409 13.29 17.90 10.18
N ALA A 410 12.30 18.79 10.29
CA ALA A 410 12.53 20.23 10.20
C ALA A 410 13.49 20.73 11.30
N ASN A 411 13.33 20.24 12.54
CA ASN A 411 14.21 20.59 13.65
C ASN A 411 15.65 20.16 13.38
N PHE A 412 15.85 18.95 12.85
CA PHE A 412 17.15 18.48 12.44
C PHE A 412 17.77 19.37 11.35
N LEU A 413 17.06 19.56 10.24
CA LEU A 413 17.56 20.31 9.08
C LEU A 413 17.86 21.78 9.42
N LEU A 414 16.99 22.42 10.21
CA LEU A 414 17.19 23.82 10.59
C LEU A 414 18.26 23.97 11.66
N HIS A 415 18.19 23.17 12.74
CA HIS A 415 18.89 23.46 13.98
C HIS A 415 20.03 22.51 14.34
N HIS A 416 20.20 21.37 13.66
CA HIS A 416 21.19 20.36 14.09
C HIS A 416 22.07 19.80 12.96
N LEU A 417 21.64 19.87 11.69
CA LEU A 417 22.47 19.46 10.56
C LEU A 417 23.71 20.37 10.49
N PRO A 418 24.95 19.86 10.54
CA PRO A 418 26.16 20.68 10.47
C PRO A 418 26.19 21.62 9.25
N GLU A 419 26.88 22.76 9.34
CA GLU A 419 26.93 23.72 8.23
C GLU A 419 27.83 23.26 7.08
N HIS A 420 28.95 22.63 7.41
CA HIS A 420 29.92 22.12 6.44
C HIS A 420 29.85 20.60 6.33
N VAL A 421 30.20 20.08 5.15
CA VAL A 421 30.44 18.65 4.94
C VAL A 421 31.94 18.47 5.03
N ASP A 422 32.40 17.84 6.09
CA ASP A 422 33.82 17.61 6.32
C ASP A 422 34.03 16.32 7.11
N ALA A 423 35.29 15.92 7.26
CA ALA A 423 35.66 14.70 7.96
C ALA A 423 35.70 14.86 9.49
N THR A 424 35.11 15.92 10.05
CA THR A 424 35.11 16.13 11.50
C THR A 424 34.31 15.04 12.20
N VAL A 425 34.84 14.56 13.33
CA VAL A 425 34.13 13.61 14.17
C VAL A 425 33.04 14.36 14.91
N LEU A 426 31.79 14.05 14.59
CA LEU A 426 30.63 14.66 15.24
C LEU A 426 30.32 13.98 16.57
N PRO A 427 29.82 14.72 17.58
CA PRO A 427 29.43 14.15 18.87
C PRO A 427 28.19 13.26 18.73
N THR A 428 28.03 12.29 19.65
CA THR A 428 26.83 11.43 19.68
C THR A 428 25.54 12.25 19.76
N ARG A 429 25.47 13.28 20.61
CA ARG A 429 24.37 14.25 20.60
C ARG A 429 24.75 15.43 19.71
N LEU A 430 24.02 15.67 18.63
CA LEU A 430 24.28 16.81 17.78
C LEU A 430 23.95 18.13 18.52
N PRO A 431 24.86 19.12 18.50
CA PRO A 431 24.61 20.40 19.13
C PRO A 431 23.51 21.14 18.37
N ARG A 432 22.83 22.06 19.06
CA ARG A 432 21.93 23.02 18.40
C ARG A 432 22.77 24.15 17.81
N LEU A 433 22.50 24.53 16.58
CA LEU A 433 23.18 25.61 15.88
C LEU A 433 22.72 27.00 16.38
N PRO A 434 23.56 28.04 16.26
CA PRO A 434 23.18 29.41 16.56
C PRO A 434 21.98 29.88 15.74
N ALA A 435 21.15 30.76 16.33
CA ALA A 435 19.96 31.31 15.68
C ALA A 435 20.27 32.03 14.36
N SER A 436 21.45 32.65 14.24
CA SER A 436 21.90 33.30 13.00
C SER A 436 21.99 32.33 11.83
N VAL A 437 22.46 31.10 12.06
CA VAL A 437 22.54 30.05 11.03
C VAL A 437 21.13 29.59 10.65
N THR A 438 20.26 29.40 11.64
CA THR A 438 18.91 28.88 11.42
C THR A 438 18.05 29.88 10.64
N SER A 439 18.12 31.18 10.97
CA SER A 439 17.41 32.23 10.24
C SER A 439 17.86 32.33 8.78
N VAL A 440 19.16 32.16 8.51
CA VAL A 440 19.67 32.11 7.13
C VAL A 440 19.13 30.90 6.38
N ARG A 441 19.02 29.73 7.03
CA ARG A 441 18.45 28.52 6.41
C ARG A 441 16.98 28.68 6.07
N GLU A 442 16.20 29.30 6.95
CA GLU A 442 14.78 29.57 6.72
C GLU A 442 14.58 30.52 5.52
N GLU A 443 15.36 31.60 5.47
CA GLU A 443 15.23 32.64 4.43
C GLU A 443 15.82 32.20 3.08
N ARG A 444 16.97 31.53 3.09
CA ARG A 444 17.82 31.34 1.89
C ARG A 444 18.23 29.89 1.63
N GLY A 445 17.89 28.96 2.52
CA GLY A 445 18.35 27.58 2.43
C GLY A 445 19.83 27.42 2.76
N TYR A 446 20.43 26.37 2.23
CA TYR A 446 21.85 26.08 2.42
C TYR A 446 22.72 26.79 1.38
N ARG A 447 23.86 27.35 1.81
CA ARG A 447 24.80 28.07 0.93
C ARG A 447 25.79 27.15 0.22
N THR A 448 26.20 26.08 0.89
CA THR A 448 27.36 25.25 0.52
C THR A 448 26.97 23.81 0.15
N ARG A 449 25.69 23.46 0.23
CA ARG A 449 25.20 22.10 -0.10
C ARG A 449 23.85 22.16 -0.80
N LYS A 450 23.55 21.11 -1.57
CA LYS A 450 22.22 20.83 -2.11
C LYS A 450 21.64 19.64 -1.36
N LEU A 451 20.46 19.80 -0.78
CA LEU A 451 19.79 18.72 -0.08
C LEU A 451 18.84 17.98 -1.02
N VAL A 452 19.13 16.71 -1.29
CA VAL A 452 18.22 15.79 -1.98
C VAL A 452 17.63 14.84 -0.95
N VAL A 453 16.30 14.75 -0.91
CA VAL A 453 15.59 13.87 0.03
C VAL A 453 15.09 12.63 -0.69
N VAL A 454 15.44 11.46 -0.18
CA VAL A 454 14.85 10.18 -0.60
C VAL A 454 13.96 9.69 0.53
N GLY A 455 12.65 9.62 0.29
CA GLY A 455 11.68 9.28 1.32
C GLY A 455 10.74 8.17 0.87
N HIS A 456 10.66 7.09 1.66
CA HIS A 456 9.76 5.97 1.41
C HIS A 456 8.52 6.02 2.32
N SER A 457 7.35 5.71 1.76
CA SER A 457 6.11 5.50 2.55
C SER A 457 5.84 6.65 3.54
N PHE A 458 5.79 6.36 4.84
CA PHE A 458 5.75 7.32 5.96
C PHE A 458 6.81 8.43 5.86
N GLY A 459 8.06 8.04 5.57
CA GLY A 459 9.19 8.95 5.45
C GLY A 459 9.01 9.92 4.29
N GLY A 460 8.54 9.45 3.13
CA GLY A 460 8.27 10.31 1.97
C GLY A 460 7.16 11.33 2.22
N CYS A 461 6.10 10.94 2.92
CA CYS A 461 5.02 11.84 3.30
C CYS A 461 5.51 12.92 4.28
N THR A 462 6.14 12.50 5.39
CA THR A 462 6.60 13.43 6.44
C THR A 462 7.74 14.34 5.99
N SER A 463 8.67 13.84 5.17
CA SER A 463 9.76 14.67 4.65
C SER A 463 9.27 15.69 3.63
N LEU A 464 8.37 15.29 2.70
CA LEU A 464 7.81 16.23 1.72
C LEU A 464 6.99 17.32 2.41
N ARG A 465 6.28 16.97 3.49
CA ARG A 465 5.51 17.94 4.28
C ARG A 465 6.38 19.10 4.78
N VAL A 466 7.66 18.90 5.06
CA VAL A 466 8.58 19.99 5.50
C VAL A 466 8.74 21.06 4.43
N ALA A 467 8.74 20.67 3.15
CA ALA A 467 9.00 21.58 2.03
C ALA A 467 7.89 22.61 1.78
N PHE A 468 6.70 22.44 2.36
CA PHE A 468 5.64 23.46 2.24
C PHE A 468 5.91 24.69 3.12
N ASP A 469 6.55 24.50 4.27
CA ASP A 469 6.89 25.60 5.19
C ASP A 469 8.33 26.08 4.97
N PHE A 470 9.23 25.19 4.56
CA PHE A 470 10.66 25.49 4.38
C PHE A 470 11.18 25.05 2.99
N PRO A 471 10.59 25.55 1.88
CA PRO A 471 10.93 25.10 0.53
C PRO A 471 12.40 25.34 0.16
N LYS A 472 13.01 26.41 0.69
CA LYS A 472 14.40 26.79 0.38
C LYS A 472 15.45 25.80 0.90
N LEU A 473 15.09 24.90 1.82
CA LEU A 473 16.01 23.87 2.31
C LEU A 473 16.29 22.79 1.27
N PHE A 474 15.39 22.58 0.31
CA PHE A 474 15.40 21.39 -0.53
C PHE A 474 15.78 21.71 -1.96
N SER A 475 16.65 20.87 -2.54
CA SER A 475 16.97 20.95 -3.96
C SER A 475 16.07 20.05 -4.80
N SER A 476 15.69 18.87 -4.31
CA SER A 476 14.74 17.94 -4.95
C SER A 476 14.30 16.82 -4.01
N PHE A 477 13.24 16.09 -4.40
CA PHE A 477 12.79 14.88 -3.71
C PHE A 477 12.72 13.67 -4.66
N VAL A 478 13.12 12.51 -4.14
CA VAL A 478 12.77 11.20 -4.67
C VAL A 478 11.77 10.56 -3.69
N LEU A 479 10.53 10.42 -4.14
CA LEU A 479 9.41 9.94 -3.37
C LEU A 479 9.12 8.48 -3.74
N VAL A 480 9.53 7.56 -2.86
CA VAL A 480 9.39 6.12 -3.07
C VAL A 480 8.08 5.65 -2.44
N ASP A 481 7.06 5.46 -3.28
CA ASP A 481 5.69 5.11 -2.91
C ASP A 481 5.20 5.76 -1.60
N PRO A 482 5.20 7.10 -1.51
CA PRO A 482 4.88 7.80 -0.28
C PRO A 482 3.40 7.58 0.10
N VAL A 483 3.12 7.49 1.41
CA VAL A 483 1.75 7.39 1.91
C VAL A 483 1.14 8.80 1.95
N ILE A 484 0.73 9.28 0.78
CA ILE A 484 -0.03 10.50 0.56
C ILE A 484 -1.37 10.08 -0.06
N GLN A 485 -2.48 10.49 0.53
CA GLN A 485 -3.79 9.88 0.29
C GLN A 485 -4.86 10.94 0.09
N ARG A 486 -5.75 10.71 -0.88
CA ARG A 486 -6.89 11.60 -1.13
C ARG A 486 -7.91 11.49 0.02
N PRO A 487 -8.44 12.60 0.56
CA PRO A 487 -9.25 12.58 1.79
C PRO A 487 -10.50 11.70 1.79
N ASP A 488 -11.16 11.56 0.64
CA ASP A 488 -12.39 10.79 0.42
C ASP A 488 -12.15 9.29 0.23
N MET A 489 -10.90 8.85 0.05
CA MET A 489 -10.54 7.49 -0.36
C MET A 489 -9.55 6.81 0.59
N TYR A 490 -9.60 7.12 1.89
CA TYR A 490 -8.79 6.45 2.91
C TYR A 490 -9.65 5.64 3.90
N PRO A 491 -10.05 4.41 3.53
CA PRO A 491 -10.99 3.62 4.30
C PRO A 491 -10.45 3.19 5.67
N SER A 492 -11.33 3.15 6.66
CA SER A 492 -11.00 2.77 8.05
C SER A 492 -10.55 1.31 8.19
N GLU A 493 -11.02 0.42 7.32
CA GLU A 493 -10.74 -1.01 7.37
C GLU A 493 -9.26 -1.33 7.09
N TYR A 494 -8.59 -0.56 6.22
CA TYR A 494 -7.16 -0.74 5.98
C TYR A 494 -6.35 -0.37 7.21
N VAL A 495 -6.68 0.76 7.85
CA VAL A 495 -6.03 1.21 9.09
C VAL A 495 -6.18 0.15 10.16
N TYR A 496 -7.40 -0.35 10.39
CA TYR A 496 -7.65 -1.42 11.34
C TYR A 496 -6.80 -2.66 11.03
N GLY A 497 -6.76 -3.09 9.77
CA GLY A 497 -5.97 -4.25 9.33
C GLY A 497 -4.46 -4.10 9.58
N TYR A 498 -3.90 -2.92 9.31
CA TYR A 498 -2.48 -2.64 9.57
C TYR A 498 -2.15 -2.61 11.06
N VAL A 499 -3.00 -1.97 11.87
CA VAL A 499 -2.83 -1.93 13.34
C VAL A 499 -2.91 -3.34 13.93
N LEU A 500 -3.91 -4.14 13.52
CA LEU A 500 -4.04 -5.53 13.94
C LEU A 500 -2.82 -6.37 13.51
N GLY A 501 -2.39 -6.22 12.26
CA GLY A 501 -1.22 -6.92 11.72
C GLY A 501 0.07 -6.60 12.48
N ALA A 502 0.26 -5.35 12.90
CA ALA A 502 1.39 -4.93 13.72
C ALA A 502 1.34 -5.52 15.13
N LEU A 503 0.19 -5.40 15.80
CA LEU A 503 -0.01 -5.87 17.18
C LEU A 503 0.08 -7.39 17.34
N THR A 504 -0.30 -8.14 16.31
CA THR A 504 -0.32 -9.61 16.35
C THR A 504 0.96 -10.24 15.83
N ARG A 505 1.89 -9.44 15.30
CA ARG A 505 3.15 -9.95 14.75
C ARG A 505 4.04 -10.50 15.84
N ARG A 506 4.74 -11.58 15.53
CA ARG A 506 5.84 -12.07 16.36
C ARG A 506 6.92 -10.99 16.47
N ASP A 507 7.30 -10.66 17.69
CA ASP A 507 8.27 -9.61 18.00
C ASP A 507 9.51 -10.12 18.75
N ARG A 508 9.60 -11.43 19.04
CA ARG A 508 10.66 -12.06 19.84
C ARG A 508 11.17 -13.38 19.26
N TRP A 509 12.46 -13.64 19.44
CA TRP A 509 13.19 -14.83 18.99
C TRP A 509 14.26 -15.21 20.02
N SER A 510 14.71 -16.46 19.99
CA SER A 510 15.79 -16.94 20.86
C SER A 510 17.16 -16.39 20.45
N SER A 511 17.37 -16.06 19.18
CA SER A 511 18.59 -15.39 18.69
C SER A 511 18.34 -14.65 17.36
N ARG A 512 19.32 -13.84 16.93
CA ARG A 512 19.27 -13.16 15.61
C ARG A 512 19.32 -14.17 14.46
N GLU A 513 20.05 -15.26 14.64
CA GLU A 513 20.17 -16.35 13.68
C GLU A 513 18.83 -17.09 13.50
N GLU A 514 18.13 -17.40 14.60
CA GLU A 514 16.78 -17.98 14.52
C GLU A 514 15.81 -17.02 13.80
N ALA A 515 15.86 -15.73 14.14
CA ALA A 515 15.04 -14.72 13.49
C ALA A 515 15.28 -14.68 11.98
N LEU A 516 16.56 -14.62 11.54
CA LEU A 516 16.93 -14.63 10.13
C LEU A 516 16.43 -15.88 9.40
N GLN A 517 16.63 -17.07 9.98
CA GLN A 517 16.17 -18.33 9.39
C GLN A 517 14.64 -18.36 9.21
N LEU A 518 13.90 -17.82 10.17
CA LEU A 518 12.44 -17.74 10.09
C LEU A 518 11.99 -16.68 9.08
N PHE A 519 12.68 -15.55 9.00
CA PHE A 519 12.40 -14.55 7.98
C PHE A 519 12.63 -15.11 6.58
N GLN A 520 13.73 -15.82 6.34
CA GLN A 520 14.02 -16.46 5.05
C GLN A 520 12.96 -17.50 4.61
N LYS A 521 12.28 -18.14 5.57
CA LYS A 521 11.19 -19.09 5.28
C LYS A 521 9.83 -18.42 5.07
N SER A 522 9.71 -17.13 5.35
CA SER A 522 8.46 -16.39 5.21
C SER A 522 8.24 -15.97 3.76
N SER A 523 7.04 -16.22 3.24
CA SER A 523 6.62 -15.73 1.92
C SER A 523 6.57 -14.20 1.83
N PHE A 524 6.44 -13.50 2.96
CA PHE A 524 6.47 -12.03 2.97
C PHE A 524 7.89 -11.51 2.70
N PHE A 525 8.90 -12.10 3.34
CA PHE A 525 10.29 -11.68 3.20
C PHE A 525 10.98 -12.28 1.97
N SER A 526 10.38 -13.24 1.28
CA SER A 526 10.98 -13.83 0.07
C SER A 526 11.13 -12.84 -1.08
N ALA A 527 10.37 -11.74 -1.07
CA ALA A 527 10.53 -10.65 -2.04
C ALA A 527 11.67 -9.68 -1.68
N TRP A 528 12.18 -9.71 -0.45
CA TRP A 528 13.23 -8.79 -0.02
C TRP A 528 14.58 -9.22 -0.60
N ASN A 529 15.40 -8.22 -0.93
CA ASN A 529 16.80 -8.45 -1.25
C ASN A 529 17.50 -9.13 -0.04
N PRO A 530 18.28 -10.21 -0.27
CA PRO A 530 18.90 -10.98 0.81
C PRO A 530 19.81 -10.15 1.73
N ASP A 531 20.52 -9.15 1.21
CA ASP A 531 21.37 -8.28 2.04
C ASP A 531 20.55 -7.36 2.93
N VAL A 532 19.44 -6.82 2.41
CA VAL A 532 18.51 -6.02 3.24
C VAL A 532 17.91 -6.89 4.34
N LEU A 533 17.53 -8.13 4.03
CA LEU A 533 16.97 -9.06 5.02
C LEU A 533 17.99 -9.40 6.12
N ARG A 534 19.25 -9.63 5.75
CA ARG A 534 20.34 -9.85 6.69
C ARG A 534 20.56 -8.64 7.61
N LEU A 535 20.67 -7.44 7.03
CA LEU A 535 20.79 -6.19 7.79
C LEU A 535 19.59 -5.95 8.71
N TYR A 536 18.39 -6.33 8.27
CA TYR A 536 17.18 -6.25 9.09
C TYR A 536 17.26 -7.20 10.29
N ALA A 537 17.63 -8.46 10.10
CA ALA A 537 17.80 -9.39 11.22
C ALA A 537 18.92 -8.96 12.18
N GLU A 538 19.97 -8.33 11.68
CA GLU A 538 21.10 -7.87 12.48
C GLU A 538 20.76 -6.62 13.32
N HIS A 539 20.15 -5.62 12.68
CA HIS A 539 20.01 -4.28 13.24
C HIS A 539 18.58 -3.89 13.63
N ALA A 540 17.53 -4.62 13.23
CA ALA A 540 16.17 -4.38 13.72
C ALA A 540 15.91 -4.99 15.10
N LEU A 541 16.83 -5.83 15.57
CA LEU A 541 16.71 -6.61 16.79
C LEU A 541 17.62 -6.07 17.90
N ILE A 542 17.11 -6.12 19.13
CA ILE A 542 17.85 -5.82 20.35
C ILE A 542 17.74 -6.98 21.33
N ASP A 543 18.73 -7.14 22.18
CA ASP A 543 18.73 -8.16 23.21
C ASP A 543 17.55 -7.93 24.18
N ASP A 544 16.91 -9.03 24.54
CA ASP A 544 15.75 -9.01 25.42
C ASP A 544 16.20 -9.31 26.85
N ALA A 545 15.73 -8.51 27.81
CA ALA A 545 16.03 -8.72 29.23
C ALA A 545 15.55 -10.10 29.75
N LYS A 546 14.58 -10.72 29.05
CA LYS A 546 14.09 -12.07 29.35
C LYS A 546 14.87 -13.18 28.64
N GLY A 547 15.97 -12.84 27.95
CA GLY A 547 16.74 -13.74 27.10
C GLY A 547 16.26 -13.72 25.65
N GLY A 548 17.21 -13.95 24.73
CA GLY A 548 16.98 -13.87 23.29
C GLY A 548 16.97 -12.44 22.76
N VAL A 549 16.23 -12.20 21.70
CA VAL A 549 16.16 -10.92 20.99
C VAL A 549 14.73 -10.53 20.65
N ARG A 550 14.49 -9.23 20.51
CA ARG A 550 13.19 -8.65 20.16
C ARG A 550 13.31 -7.52 19.15
N LEU A 551 12.21 -7.18 18.48
CA LEU A 551 12.15 -5.98 17.65
C LEU A 551 12.44 -4.72 18.49
N LYS A 552 13.21 -3.79 17.91
CA LYS A 552 13.46 -2.46 18.49
C LYS A 552 12.18 -1.62 18.54
N MET A 553 11.47 -1.54 17.42
CA MET A 553 10.12 -0.99 17.35
C MET A 553 9.13 -2.07 17.77
N SER A 554 8.34 -1.82 18.81
CA SER A 554 7.30 -2.77 19.23
C SER A 554 6.14 -2.77 18.25
N GLY A 555 5.44 -3.91 18.14
CA GLY A 555 4.22 -4.00 17.32
C GLY A 555 3.13 -3.01 17.74
N LEU A 556 3.11 -2.60 19.02
CA LEU A 556 2.24 -1.52 19.51
C LEU A 556 2.60 -0.17 18.91
N GLN A 557 3.87 0.22 18.97
CA GLN A 557 4.31 1.53 18.44
C GLN A 557 4.20 1.58 16.91
N GLU A 558 4.39 0.45 16.23
CA GLU A 558 4.10 0.32 14.81
C GLU A 558 2.60 0.47 14.51
N GLY A 559 1.74 -0.22 15.27
CA GLY A 559 0.29 -0.07 15.17
C GLY A 559 -0.16 1.37 15.41
N ILE A 560 0.35 2.04 16.46
CA ILE A 560 0.09 3.45 16.73
C ILE A 560 0.50 4.33 15.54
N SER A 561 1.63 4.03 14.91
CA SER A 561 2.06 4.74 13.70
C SER A 561 1.09 4.55 12.54
N PHE A 562 0.52 3.36 12.34
CA PHE A 562 -0.47 3.10 11.30
C PHE A 562 -1.83 3.74 11.55
N ALA A 563 -2.16 4.04 12.81
CA ALA A 563 -3.45 4.64 13.16
C ALA A 563 -3.60 6.08 12.64
N ASN A 564 -2.50 6.79 12.36
CA ASN A 564 -2.56 8.16 11.85
C ASN A 564 -3.10 8.19 10.41
N ARG A 565 -4.13 9.02 10.20
CA ARG A 565 -4.73 9.23 8.88
C ARG A 565 -4.61 10.66 8.40
N ARG A 566 -4.48 11.60 9.33
CA ARG A 566 -4.60 13.03 9.03
C ARG A 566 -3.47 13.54 8.16
N LEU A 567 -2.21 13.25 8.48
CA LEU A 567 -1.09 13.84 7.73
C LEU A 567 -1.03 13.43 6.25
N PRO A 568 -1.25 12.15 5.87
CA PRO A 568 -1.36 11.77 4.46
C PRO A 568 -2.35 12.61 3.65
N MET A 569 -3.50 12.95 4.26
CA MET A 569 -4.54 13.77 3.65
C MET A 569 -4.16 15.24 3.57
N GLU A 570 -3.56 15.78 4.63
CA GLU A 570 -3.06 17.17 4.65
C GLU A 570 -1.98 17.38 3.57
N THR A 571 -1.09 16.40 3.43
CA THR A 571 -0.01 16.44 2.43
C THR A 571 -0.57 16.37 1.01
N TRP A 572 -1.62 15.55 0.79
CA TRP A 572 -2.31 15.49 -0.51
C TRP A 572 -2.87 16.84 -0.94
N GLU A 573 -3.60 17.50 -0.03
CA GLU A 573 -4.20 18.80 -0.29
C GLU A 573 -3.14 19.87 -0.56
N LEU A 574 -2.02 19.83 0.16
CA LEU A 574 -0.95 20.80 0.00
C LEU A 574 -0.13 20.64 -1.28
N LEU A 575 -0.07 19.45 -1.90
CA LEU A 575 0.84 19.14 -3.03
C LEU A 575 0.82 20.19 -4.15
N GLU A 576 -0.34 20.70 -4.56
CA GLU A 576 -0.44 21.72 -5.62
C GLU A 576 0.26 23.05 -5.26
N ARG A 577 0.41 23.34 -3.97
CA ARG A 577 1.03 24.55 -3.45
C ARG A 577 2.53 24.41 -3.22
N LEU A 578 3.10 23.21 -3.44
CA LEU A 578 4.54 23.00 -3.31
C LEU A 578 5.29 23.90 -4.31
N ASP A 579 6.39 24.51 -3.88
CA ASP A 579 7.24 25.34 -4.74
C ASP A 579 7.59 24.57 -6.03
N ALA A 580 7.13 25.11 -7.17
CA ALA A 580 7.32 24.51 -8.49
C ALA A 580 8.80 24.34 -8.85
N GLY A 581 9.69 25.12 -8.23
CA GLY A 581 11.14 25.03 -8.42
C GLY A 581 11.76 23.75 -7.85
N ILE A 582 11.08 23.05 -6.93
CA ILE A 582 11.55 21.79 -6.34
C ILE A 582 11.17 20.63 -7.26
N PRO A 583 12.11 19.91 -7.89
CA PRO A 583 11.79 18.74 -8.69
C PRO A 583 11.35 17.55 -7.84
N LEU A 584 10.37 16.79 -8.34
CA LEU A 584 9.90 15.55 -7.73
C LEU A 584 10.14 14.36 -8.68
N ARG A 585 10.78 13.32 -8.17
CA ARG A 585 10.87 11.99 -8.80
C ARG A 585 10.01 11.03 -8.01
N TRP A 586 8.93 10.52 -8.60
CA TRP A 586 8.07 9.53 -7.97
C TRP A 586 8.49 8.13 -8.41
N VAL A 587 8.79 7.25 -7.46
CA VAL A 587 9.09 5.83 -7.73
C VAL A 587 7.98 5.02 -7.08
N VAL A 588 7.11 4.39 -7.86
CA VAL A 588 5.89 3.72 -7.35
C VAL A 588 5.81 2.28 -7.83
N PRO A 589 5.21 1.35 -7.06
CA PRO A 589 5.00 0.00 -7.53
C PRO A 589 3.84 -0.05 -8.54
N GLU A 590 3.78 -1.11 -9.33
CA GLU A 590 2.59 -1.37 -10.15
C GLU A 590 1.35 -1.70 -9.31
N LYS A 591 1.56 -2.41 -8.18
CA LYS A 591 0.51 -2.82 -7.26
C LYS A 591 0.61 -2.02 -5.97
N PRO A 592 -0.15 -0.92 -5.82
CA PRO A 592 -0.14 -0.14 -4.58
C PRO A 592 -0.71 -0.92 -3.39
N LEU A 593 -0.14 -0.73 -2.20
CA LEU A 593 -0.54 -1.45 -0.98
C LEU A 593 -1.88 -0.98 -0.38
N SER A 594 -2.13 0.33 -0.40
CA SER A 594 -3.24 0.99 0.31
C SER A 594 -3.95 2.03 -0.57
N SER A 595 -4.00 1.79 -1.87
CA SER A 595 -4.58 2.71 -2.85
C SER A 595 -5.02 1.95 -4.09
N THR A 596 -5.69 2.63 -5.02
CA THR A 596 -5.96 2.08 -6.36
C THR A 596 -4.88 2.56 -7.33
N LYS A 597 -4.80 1.92 -8.50
CA LYS A 597 -3.89 2.34 -9.57
C LYS A 597 -4.22 3.76 -10.03
N GLU A 598 -5.49 4.08 -10.14
CA GLU A 598 -6.02 5.39 -10.55
C GLU A 598 -5.61 6.47 -9.56
N LEU A 599 -5.77 6.22 -8.25
CA LEU A 599 -5.34 7.16 -7.21
C LEU A 599 -3.82 7.34 -7.19
N THR A 600 -3.06 6.29 -7.47
CA THR A 600 -1.60 6.40 -7.61
C THR A 600 -1.23 7.26 -8.81
N HIS A 601 -1.90 7.08 -9.95
CA HIS A 601 -1.70 7.89 -11.16
C HIS A 601 -2.04 9.36 -10.92
N GLU A 602 -3.14 9.63 -10.21
CA GLU A 602 -3.52 10.97 -9.80
C GLU A 602 -2.47 11.60 -8.86
N ARG A 603 -2.01 10.84 -7.87
CA ARG A 603 -1.04 11.30 -6.86
C ARG A 603 0.27 11.80 -7.47
N VAL A 604 0.87 11.03 -8.38
CA VAL A 604 2.16 11.38 -8.98
C VAL A 604 2.07 12.62 -9.87
N TRP A 605 0.87 12.97 -10.32
CA TRP A 605 0.59 14.14 -11.16
C TRP A 605 -0.11 15.29 -10.44
N ARG A 606 -0.39 15.15 -9.13
CA ARG A 606 -1.04 16.18 -8.32
C ARG A 606 -0.32 17.54 -8.36
N ARG A 607 1.02 17.51 -8.48
CA ARG A 607 1.86 18.68 -8.76
C ARG A 607 2.67 18.42 -10.03
N PRO A 608 2.17 18.76 -11.24
CA PRO A 608 2.78 18.30 -12.49
C PRO A 608 4.05 19.06 -12.86
N ALA A 609 4.17 20.34 -12.50
CA ALA A 609 5.37 21.13 -12.76
C ALA A 609 6.61 20.45 -12.17
N ASN A 610 7.70 20.30 -12.94
CA ASN A 610 8.95 19.67 -12.50
C ASN A 610 8.79 18.31 -11.80
N SER A 611 7.80 17.51 -12.21
CA SER A 611 7.58 16.16 -11.67
C SER A 611 7.75 15.10 -12.74
N THR A 612 8.40 13.99 -12.36
CA THR A 612 8.56 12.79 -13.19
C THR A 612 8.23 11.55 -12.36
N ASN A 613 7.88 10.44 -13.00
CA ASN A 613 7.57 9.21 -12.28
C ASN A 613 8.16 7.96 -12.95
N VAL A 614 8.28 6.88 -12.20
CA VAL A 614 8.62 5.56 -12.72
C VAL A 614 7.84 4.50 -11.95
N MET A 615 7.33 3.52 -12.67
CA MET A 615 6.61 2.38 -12.13
C MET A 615 7.55 1.17 -12.11
N PHE A 616 7.77 0.62 -10.91
CA PHE A 616 8.52 -0.61 -10.74
C PHE A 616 7.54 -1.79 -10.81
N HIS A 617 7.50 -2.45 -11.96
CA HIS A 617 6.61 -3.59 -12.23
C HIS A 617 6.96 -4.87 -11.44
N PHE A 618 8.19 -4.94 -10.95
CA PHE A 618 8.77 -6.10 -10.26
C PHE A 618 8.85 -5.94 -8.74
N ALA A 619 8.43 -4.79 -8.20
CA ALA A 619 8.41 -4.52 -6.77
C ALA A 619 7.00 -4.09 -6.31
N ASN A 620 6.70 -4.38 -5.05
CA ASN A 620 5.53 -3.90 -4.35
C ASN A 620 5.89 -2.66 -3.52
N HIS A 621 5.07 -2.30 -2.54
CA HIS A 621 5.25 -1.12 -1.70
C HIS A 621 6.65 -1.04 -1.04
N LEU A 622 7.29 -2.16 -0.74
CA LEU A 622 8.59 -2.20 -0.04
C LEU A 622 9.78 -2.09 -1.02
N ILE A 623 9.72 -1.15 -1.97
CA ILE A 623 10.74 -0.98 -3.04
C ILE A 623 12.16 -0.89 -2.47
N VAL A 624 12.35 -0.18 -1.36
CA VAL A 624 13.66 -0.02 -0.71
C VAL A 624 14.24 -1.37 -0.27
N GLN A 625 13.38 -2.30 0.12
CA GLN A 625 13.75 -3.62 0.59
C GLN A 625 13.78 -4.67 -0.50
N GLU A 626 12.86 -4.59 -1.47
CA GLU A 626 12.67 -5.56 -2.55
C GLU A 626 13.63 -5.30 -3.73
N ALA A 627 13.82 -4.03 -4.09
CA ALA A 627 14.60 -3.61 -5.26
C ALA A 627 15.60 -2.47 -4.95
N PRO A 628 16.48 -2.63 -3.94
CA PRO A 628 17.40 -1.58 -3.51
C PRO A 628 18.38 -1.14 -4.61
N CYS A 629 18.85 -2.05 -5.46
CA CYS A 629 19.84 -1.75 -6.49
C CYS A 629 19.20 -1.02 -7.68
N GLU A 630 18.02 -1.46 -8.10
CA GLU A 630 17.24 -0.81 -9.16
C GLU A 630 16.81 0.60 -8.74
N LEU A 631 16.40 0.77 -7.47
CA LEU A 631 16.14 2.08 -6.90
C LEU A 631 17.39 2.97 -6.89
N ALA A 632 18.55 2.40 -6.53
CA ALA A 632 19.82 3.14 -6.57
C ALA A 632 20.20 3.62 -7.98
N HIS A 633 19.98 2.78 -9.00
CA HIS A 633 20.19 3.17 -10.39
C HIS A 633 19.23 4.29 -10.82
N ASP A 634 17.94 4.20 -10.50
CA ASP A 634 16.97 5.27 -10.80
C ASP A 634 17.36 6.60 -10.15
N ILE A 635 17.77 6.55 -8.87
CA ILE A 635 18.26 7.72 -8.16
C ILE A 635 19.52 8.27 -8.84
N SER A 636 20.46 7.40 -9.23
CA SER A 636 21.68 7.80 -9.94
C SER A 636 21.35 8.54 -11.24
N ASP A 637 20.46 8.02 -12.06
CA ASP A 637 20.05 8.64 -13.33
C ASP A 637 19.37 9.98 -13.09
N PHE A 638 18.48 10.06 -12.09
CA PHE A 638 17.85 11.30 -11.68
C PHE A 638 18.89 12.35 -11.26
N LEU A 639 19.88 11.97 -10.44
CA LEU A 639 20.94 12.87 -9.98
C LEU A 639 21.83 13.33 -11.13
N LEU A 640 22.24 12.44 -12.04
CA LEU A 640 23.07 12.79 -13.21
C LEU A 640 22.34 13.74 -14.14
N CYS A 641 21.05 13.47 -14.40
CA CYS A 641 20.23 14.33 -15.24
C CYS A 641 20.06 15.73 -14.63
N LYS A 642 19.92 15.83 -13.31
CA LYS A 642 19.63 17.10 -12.63
C LYS A 642 20.87 17.89 -12.21
N TYR A 643 21.93 17.21 -11.80
CA TYR A 643 23.09 17.81 -11.15
C TYR A 643 24.42 17.50 -11.86
N GLY A 644 24.44 16.49 -12.73
CA GLY A 644 25.60 16.17 -13.54
C GLY A 644 25.88 17.20 -14.64
N SER A 645 27.00 17.04 -15.34
CA SER A 645 27.31 17.83 -16.52
C SER A 645 26.45 17.41 -17.72
N ILE A 646 26.40 18.25 -18.76
CA ILE A 646 25.68 17.94 -20.02
C ILE A 646 26.19 16.62 -20.65
N ARG A 647 27.47 16.26 -20.42
CA ARG A 647 28.04 14.99 -20.89
C ARG A 647 27.49 13.80 -20.10
N ASP A 648 27.40 13.93 -18.78
CA ASP A 648 26.94 12.87 -17.87
C ASP A 648 25.49 12.45 -18.14
N CYS A 649 24.64 13.43 -18.48
CA CYS A 649 23.22 13.21 -18.83
C CYS A 649 23.02 12.45 -20.16
N ARG A 650 23.98 12.48 -21.10
CA ARG A 650 23.89 11.73 -22.37
C ARG A 650 24.28 10.26 -22.19
N THR A 651 25.27 9.99 -21.34
CA THR A 651 25.71 8.63 -21.01
C THR A 651 24.71 7.85 -20.16
N SER A 652 23.88 8.51 -19.34
CA SER A 652 22.83 7.81 -18.56
C SER A 652 21.59 7.44 -19.39
N ARG A 653 21.50 7.90 -20.65
CA ARG A 653 20.36 7.63 -21.55
C ARG A 653 20.68 6.56 -22.62
N MET A 654 21.91 6.04 -22.63
CA MET A 654 22.35 4.89 -23.45
C MET A 654 22.47 3.67 -22.57
#